data_AF-A0A937A0K7-F1
#
_entry.id   AF-A0A937A0K7-F1
#
_cell.length_a   1.000
_cell.length_b   1.000
_cell.length_c   1.000
_cell.angle_alpha   90.00
_cell.angle_beta   90.00
_cell.angle_gamma   90.00
#
_symmetry.space_group_name_H-M   'P 1'
#
loop_
_entity.id
_entity.type
_entity.pdbx_description
1 polymer ?
#
loop_
_entity_poly.entity_id
_entity_poly.type
_entity_poly.pdbx_seq_one_letter_code
_entity_poly.pdbx_strand_id
1 'polypeptide(L)'
;MKILYKLCILGILCLVSNITYAQINQYSNDGKVVALDDPGGGNEGLNCFCFGPVNFGLFNNAISPIAVGNERNEFLYRQELLLAQKIDPDGINYYQLYQEFNLPSSYNFSFLLYNYIRTKETNTVAQDYYVDVDQYFKEKNVFNRDVLNSSTLHHKILDIRQREGNGISASYGDLKYNGTRLKDISDPDVLQFMTYELALREQQRDAYRGYNVDATKLEDAKGRGMLENKLTEIYMHYYDGLSYEDQIRYVTRFRIADFSQDRSILIESHLNFNAIFRLDSDNPTLTKELGDYLLSFPYNITIDPPVFNEISDGTALYNLALSNMGATTSNFLLFSGLNFRSVLEGNTYSRGILDRVVNTTSMYQNNQPFTGAFDPYITAGSGTSLSLPTDLGVDLAYKFTFNTAGEINGLRGYSNMLYDLFNLDDNHRALEGSLMRAFFNADQHNLYTLTDDQLARLFNFSTVYPYGTYRFNFFLEYANTGIKGILEQNNIDFFTMLDRPYVIEGTIALLNNQPFDFAFREMVYDLSNALSLNQDQKDWLIDHRAEAEALDQYYTTTNNINFANEALNAWMNGGDVDFDERVIEEESFENSKANCVYEKLKERSQGLRDLIRNFLITNPVNADLTFRVAPIQHPNPLVIPNANTSSPRNGMITITINENNLADRTELGLARTIVHEAIHANMYRQLLQVFNNNGSISGISHSRFQQILNENKFPDMFAAIRQYGFDRFQHDLMAEKYLGIIVDAIKAYDKNQHSEQFYKDLAWGGLHNTEAYRELPDSEERRIEQVIENFNATGNKICE
;
A
#
# COMPACT_ATOMS: atom_id res chain seq x y z
N MET A 1 -2.23 52.55 -33.30
CA MET A 1 -1.72 52.27 -31.94
C MET A 1 -2.28 50.96 -31.44
N LYS A 2 -1.44 50.01 -30.99
CA LYS A 2 -1.89 48.73 -30.41
C LYS A 2 -2.68 48.99 -29.10
N ILE A 3 -3.72 48.19 -28.84
CA ILE A 3 -4.64 48.30 -27.67
C ILE A 3 -3.90 48.52 -26.34
N LEU A 4 -2.74 47.87 -26.17
CA LEU A 4 -1.91 48.00 -24.98
C LEU A 4 -1.50 49.45 -24.67
N TYR A 5 -1.16 50.24 -25.70
CA TYR A 5 -0.78 51.64 -25.51
C TYR A 5 -1.96 52.52 -25.10
N LYS A 6 -3.17 52.23 -25.59
CA LYS A 6 -4.38 52.96 -25.18
C LYS A 6 -4.73 52.67 -23.72
N LEU A 7 -4.60 51.41 -23.30
CA LEU A 7 -4.82 51.01 -21.90
C LEU A 7 -3.76 51.59 -20.95
N CYS A 8 -2.48 51.61 -21.36
CA CYS A 8 -1.43 52.27 -20.57
C CYS A 8 -1.66 53.79 -20.45
N ILE A 9 -2.08 54.46 -21.53
CA ILE A 9 -2.40 55.90 -21.49
C ILE A 9 -3.62 56.16 -20.59
N LEU A 10 -4.68 55.36 -20.68
CA LEU A 10 -5.85 55.45 -19.80
C LEU A 10 -5.49 55.20 -18.32
N GLY A 11 -4.64 54.20 -18.04
CA GLY A 11 -4.16 53.92 -16.70
C GLY A 11 -3.34 55.07 -16.11
N ILE A 12 -2.45 55.67 -16.92
CA ILE A 12 -1.66 56.84 -16.51
C ILE A 12 -2.58 58.05 -16.26
N LEU A 13 -3.58 58.30 -17.13
CA LEU A 13 -4.52 59.41 -16.95
C LEU A 13 -5.41 59.24 -15.71
N CYS A 14 -5.88 58.02 -15.42
CA CYS A 14 -6.62 57.72 -14.19
C CYS A 14 -5.77 57.94 -12.94
N LEU A 15 -4.51 57.48 -12.95
CA LEU A 15 -3.58 57.68 -11.83
C LEU A 15 -3.26 59.16 -11.59
N VAL A 16 -2.99 59.92 -12.65
CA VAL A 16 -2.67 61.36 -12.54
C VAL A 16 -3.89 62.15 -12.06
N SER A 17 -5.09 61.88 -12.57
CA SER A 17 -6.33 62.54 -12.14
C SER A 17 -6.62 62.30 -10.66
N ASN A 18 -6.50 61.06 -10.18
CA ASN A 18 -6.77 60.72 -8.77
C ASN A 18 -5.75 61.28 -7.78
N ILE A 19 -4.48 61.39 -8.17
CA ILE A 19 -3.41 61.82 -7.24
C ILE A 19 -3.31 63.34 -7.17
N THR A 20 -3.57 64.05 -8.27
CA THR A 20 -3.31 65.50 -8.36
C THR A 20 -4.57 66.36 -8.33
N TYR A 21 -5.76 65.77 -8.40
CA TYR A 21 -7.04 66.46 -8.63
C TYR A 21 -7.04 67.35 -9.90
N ALA A 22 -6.07 67.17 -10.80
CA ALA A 22 -5.97 67.95 -12.01
C ALA A 22 -7.08 67.55 -12.98
N GLN A 23 -7.92 68.52 -13.38
CA GLN A 23 -8.86 68.35 -14.49
C GLN A 23 -8.07 68.28 -15.79
N ILE A 24 -8.17 67.16 -16.51
CA ILE A 24 -7.59 67.02 -17.84
C ILE A 24 -8.54 67.70 -18.82
N ASN A 25 -8.10 68.83 -19.37
CA ASN A 25 -8.80 69.55 -20.41
C ASN A 25 -8.28 69.09 -21.78
N GLN A 26 -9.17 68.55 -22.61
CA GLN A 26 -8.85 68.27 -24.01
C GLN A 26 -8.98 69.57 -24.81
N TYR A 27 -7.96 69.83 -25.64
CA TYR A 27 -7.97 70.95 -26.58
C TYR A 27 -8.21 70.43 -27.99
N SER A 28 -8.87 71.26 -28.82
CA SER A 28 -8.90 71.08 -30.28
C SER A 28 -7.48 71.03 -30.85
N ASN A 29 -7.30 70.48 -32.05
CA ASN A 29 -5.98 70.33 -32.71
C ASN A 29 -5.23 71.66 -32.91
N ASP A 30 -5.89 72.81 -32.80
CA ASP A 30 -5.29 74.15 -32.88
C ASP A 30 -4.99 74.79 -31.51
N GLY A 31 -5.27 74.08 -30.40
CA GLY A 31 -4.84 74.43 -29.05
C GLY A 31 -5.56 75.61 -28.41
N LYS A 32 -6.71 76.06 -28.95
CA LYS A 32 -7.33 77.33 -28.55
C LYS A 32 -8.63 77.22 -27.76
N VAL A 33 -9.30 76.07 -27.73
CA VAL A 33 -10.55 75.90 -26.97
C VAL A 33 -10.46 74.70 -26.04
N VAL A 34 -10.74 74.91 -24.75
CA VAL A 34 -11.02 73.85 -23.79
C VAL A 34 -12.44 73.40 -24.03
N ALA A 35 -12.61 72.26 -24.71
CA ALA A 35 -13.92 71.67 -24.93
C ALA A 35 -13.89 70.24 -24.36
N LEU A 36 -14.60 70.04 -23.25
CA LEU A 36 -15.37 68.82 -23.07
C LEU A 36 -16.67 69.07 -23.84
N ASP A 37 -16.67 68.71 -25.13
CA ASP A 37 -17.79 68.78 -26.08
C ASP A 37 -18.62 70.08 -26.03
N ASP A 38 -18.15 71.10 -26.77
CA ASP A 38 -18.99 72.24 -27.14
C ASP A 38 -20.08 71.76 -28.15
N PRO A 39 -21.38 71.98 -27.92
CA PRO A 39 -22.49 71.50 -28.78
C PRO A 39 -22.60 72.18 -30.16
N GLY A 40 -21.56 72.87 -30.61
CA GLY A 40 -21.58 73.73 -31.78
C GLY A 40 -20.76 73.20 -32.94
N GLY A 41 -21.39 72.43 -33.85
CA GLY A 41 -20.97 72.43 -35.26
C GLY A 41 -20.09 71.27 -35.71
N GLY A 42 -20.53 70.04 -35.50
CA GLY A 42 -20.04 68.85 -36.21
C GLY A 42 -20.91 67.66 -35.83
N ASN A 43 -21.39 66.89 -36.81
CA ASN A 43 -22.22 65.68 -36.60
C ASN A 43 -21.43 64.56 -35.91
N GLU A 44 -20.96 64.76 -34.67
CA GLU A 44 -20.40 63.70 -33.85
C GLU A 44 -21.55 63.05 -33.07
N GLY A 45 -21.79 61.77 -33.40
CA GLY A 45 -23.04 61.07 -33.14
C GLY A 45 -23.41 60.99 -31.67
N LEU A 46 -24.67 61.35 -31.38
CA LEU A 46 -25.32 61.03 -30.11
C LEU A 46 -25.19 59.52 -29.86
N ASN A 47 -24.43 59.14 -28.83
CA ASN A 47 -24.25 57.73 -28.45
C ASN A 47 -25.29 57.31 -27.40
N CYS A 48 -25.63 56.02 -27.38
CA CYS A 48 -26.50 55.45 -26.35
C CYS A 48 -25.81 55.52 -24.98
N PHE A 49 -26.48 56.10 -23.99
CA PHE A 49 -25.97 56.16 -22.61
C PHE A 49 -26.18 54.85 -21.82
N CYS A 50 -26.09 53.70 -22.49
CA CYS A 50 -26.58 52.43 -21.98
C CYS A 50 -25.49 51.35 -21.78
N PHE A 51 -24.21 51.72 -21.79
CA PHE A 51 -23.08 50.77 -21.69
C PHE A 51 -22.52 50.58 -20.27
N GLY A 52 -22.88 51.44 -19.31
CA GLY A 52 -22.34 51.33 -17.96
C GLY A 52 -22.92 52.37 -17.01
N PRO A 53 -22.72 52.21 -15.68
CA PRO A 53 -23.20 53.17 -14.67
C PRO A 53 -22.73 54.60 -14.92
N VAL A 54 -21.48 54.77 -15.37
CA VAL A 54 -20.92 56.08 -15.72
C VAL A 54 -21.72 56.75 -16.85
N ASN A 55 -22.15 55.99 -17.85
CA ASN A 55 -22.97 56.50 -18.96
C ASN A 55 -24.34 56.97 -18.47
N PHE A 56 -24.94 56.30 -17.48
CA PHE A 56 -26.19 56.76 -16.88
C PHE A 56 -26.02 58.09 -16.13
N GLY A 57 -24.90 58.27 -15.43
CA GLY A 57 -24.53 59.56 -14.85
C GLY A 57 -24.40 60.66 -15.91
N LEU A 58 -23.80 60.34 -17.07
CA LEU A 58 -23.72 61.26 -18.20
C LEU A 58 -25.10 61.57 -18.81
N PHE A 59 -26.00 60.58 -18.93
CA PHE A 59 -27.39 60.82 -19.33
C PHE A 59 -28.08 61.82 -18.40
N ASN A 60 -27.93 61.66 -17.08
CA ASN A 60 -28.51 62.55 -16.08
C ASN A 60 -27.97 63.98 -16.21
N ASN A 61 -26.65 64.10 -16.41
CA ASN A 61 -26.00 65.40 -16.58
C ASN A 61 -26.39 66.06 -17.90
N ALA A 62 -26.60 65.29 -18.97
CA ALA A 62 -27.00 65.79 -20.27
C ALA A 62 -28.46 66.31 -20.28
N ILE A 63 -29.37 65.64 -19.57
CA ILE A 63 -30.79 66.04 -19.54
C ILE A 63 -31.11 67.12 -18.49
N SER A 64 -30.31 67.22 -17.42
CA SER A 64 -30.51 68.19 -16.33
C SER A 64 -30.56 69.68 -16.76
N PRO A 65 -29.67 70.18 -17.64
CA PRO A 65 -29.69 71.58 -18.06
C PRO A 65 -30.72 71.90 -19.16
N ILE A 66 -31.36 70.89 -19.78
CA ILE A 66 -32.34 71.10 -20.84
C ILE A 66 -33.65 71.57 -20.22
N ALA A 67 -34.05 72.80 -20.55
CA ALA A 67 -35.29 73.40 -20.08
C ALA A 67 -36.49 72.48 -20.44
N VAL A 68 -37.44 72.37 -19.51
CA VAL A 68 -38.65 71.54 -19.71
C VAL A 68 -39.39 72.04 -20.96
N GLY A 69 -39.54 71.18 -21.98
CA GLY A 69 -40.14 71.58 -23.26
C GLY A 69 -39.71 70.69 -24.44
N ASN A 70 -39.83 71.22 -25.66
CA ASN A 70 -39.62 70.48 -26.90
C ASN A 70 -38.21 69.91 -27.04
N GLU A 71 -37.18 70.65 -26.62
CA GLU A 71 -35.77 70.20 -26.69
C GLU A 71 -35.51 68.97 -25.83
N ARG A 72 -36.14 68.89 -24.65
CA ARG A 72 -36.04 67.73 -23.75
C ARG A 72 -36.70 66.50 -24.34
N ASN A 73 -37.88 66.66 -24.92
CA ASN A 73 -38.60 65.56 -25.58
C ASN A 73 -37.86 65.07 -26.82
N GLU A 74 -37.26 65.98 -27.60
CA GLU A 74 -36.45 65.62 -28.75
C GLU A 74 -35.18 64.85 -28.34
N PHE A 75 -34.50 65.28 -27.27
CA PHE A 75 -33.37 64.53 -26.71
C PHE A 75 -33.79 63.12 -26.27
N LEU A 76 -34.88 63.00 -25.50
CA LEU A 76 -35.40 61.72 -25.03
C LEU A 76 -35.79 60.78 -26.18
N TYR A 77 -36.44 61.33 -27.21
CA TYR A 77 -36.82 60.58 -28.40
C TYR A 77 -35.59 60.07 -29.18
N ARG A 78 -34.57 60.90 -29.33
CA ARG A 78 -33.30 60.46 -29.93
C ARG A 78 -32.63 59.35 -29.11
N GLN A 79 -32.72 59.41 -27.77
CA GLN A 79 -32.24 58.34 -26.90
C GLN A 79 -33.06 57.06 -27.02
N GLU A 80 -34.38 57.16 -27.18
CA GLU A 80 -35.26 56.01 -27.48
C GLU A 80 -34.81 55.27 -28.74
N LEU A 81 -34.53 56.00 -29.83
CA LEU A 81 -34.08 55.41 -31.09
C LEU A 81 -32.72 54.72 -30.96
N LEU A 82 -31.82 55.28 -30.15
CA LEU A 82 -30.53 54.67 -29.84
C LEU A 82 -30.69 53.42 -28.96
N LEU A 83 -31.61 53.44 -27.98
CA LEU A 83 -31.95 52.26 -27.18
C LEU A 83 -32.59 51.19 -28.04
N ALA A 84 -33.51 51.56 -28.95
CA ALA A 84 -34.17 50.66 -29.90
C ALA A 84 -33.14 49.88 -30.71
N GLN A 85 -32.12 50.57 -31.25
CA GLN A 85 -31.02 49.92 -31.95
C GLN A 85 -30.25 48.90 -31.08
N LYS A 86 -30.14 49.15 -29.77
CA LYS A 86 -29.38 48.28 -28.85
C LYS A 86 -30.18 47.09 -28.31
N ILE A 87 -31.50 47.15 -28.37
CA ILE A 87 -32.40 46.10 -27.87
C ILE A 87 -33.07 45.30 -29.00
N ASP A 88 -33.11 45.86 -30.21
CA ASP A 88 -33.62 45.19 -31.39
C ASP A 88 -32.73 43.98 -31.75
N PRO A 89 -33.30 42.76 -31.82
CA PRO A 89 -32.54 41.56 -32.22
C PRO A 89 -31.92 41.68 -33.62
N ASP A 90 -32.52 42.46 -34.53
CA ASP A 90 -32.03 42.64 -35.90
C ASP A 90 -30.99 43.76 -36.01
N GLY A 91 -30.76 44.51 -34.92
CA GLY A 91 -29.76 45.57 -34.83
C GLY A 91 -30.04 46.77 -35.73
N ILE A 92 -31.30 47.04 -36.07
CA ILE A 92 -31.67 48.13 -36.97
C ILE A 92 -31.28 49.47 -36.36
N ASN A 93 -30.55 50.30 -37.13
CA ASN A 93 -30.15 51.63 -36.69
C ASN A 93 -31.29 52.64 -36.87
N TYR A 94 -32.28 52.58 -35.97
CA TYR A 94 -33.45 53.47 -36.00
C TYR A 94 -33.09 54.96 -35.89
N TYR A 95 -31.99 55.29 -35.20
CA TYR A 95 -31.50 56.67 -35.10
C TYR A 95 -31.02 57.20 -36.46
N GLN A 96 -30.23 56.40 -37.19
CA GLN A 96 -29.81 56.75 -38.55
C GLN A 96 -30.99 56.79 -39.52
N LEU A 97 -31.91 55.82 -39.42
CA LEU A 97 -33.12 55.82 -40.23
C LEU A 97 -33.93 57.09 -40.01
N TYR A 98 -34.08 57.58 -38.78
CA TYR A 98 -34.77 58.84 -38.46
C TYR A 98 -34.05 60.08 -39.01
N GLN A 99 -32.71 60.07 -39.07
CA GLN A 99 -31.94 61.20 -39.62
C GLN A 99 -31.99 61.26 -41.16
N GLU A 100 -31.95 60.11 -41.82
CA GLU A 100 -31.84 60.00 -43.28
C GLU A 100 -33.22 59.85 -43.95
N PHE A 101 -34.19 59.27 -43.24
CA PHE A 101 -35.52 58.90 -43.74
C PHE A 101 -36.59 59.15 -42.66
N ASN A 102 -37.87 59.14 -43.01
CA ASN A 102 -38.90 58.99 -41.97
C ASN A 102 -38.84 57.55 -41.42
N LEU A 103 -39.09 57.36 -40.13
CA LEU A 103 -39.12 56.02 -39.54
C LEU A 103 -40.16 55.13 -40.24
N PRO A 104 -39.87 53.82 -40.39
CA PRO A 104 -40.85 52.86 -40.88
C PRO A 104 -42.13 52.89 -40.03
N SER A 105 -43.30 52.74 -40.66
CA SER A 105 -44.58 52.63 -39.94
C SER A 105 -44.66 51.41 -39.01
N SER A 106 -43.75 50.44 -39.18
CA SER A 106 -43.60 49.27 -38.32
C SER A 106 -42.76 49.52 -37.06
N TYR A 107 -42.12 50.68 -36.91
CA TYR A 107 -41.37 51.01 -35.70
C TYR A 107 -42.31 51.11 -34.49
N ASN A 108 -42.04 50.30 -33.48
CA ASN A 108 -42.75 50.32 -32.21
C ASN A 108 -41.78 49.98 -31.08
N PHE A 109 -41.34 51.01 -30.36
CA PHE A 109 -40.37 50.83 -29.27
C PHE A 109 -40.89 49.90 -28.17
N SER A 110 -42.16 50.01 -27.78
CA SER A 110 -42.77 49.15 -26.76
C SER A 110 -42.76 47.68 -27.16
N PHE A 111 -42.94 47.36 -28.45
CA PHE A 111 -42.83 45.98 -28.96
C PHE A 111 -41.40 45.45 -28.93
N LEU A 112 -40.41 46.26 -29.34
CA LEU A 112 -38.99 45.89 -29.25
C LEU A 112 -38.59 45.65 -27.78
N LEU A 113 -39.02 46.54 -26.90
CA LEU A 113 -38.78 46.45 -25.47
C LEU A 113 -39.43 45.19 -24.87
N TYR A 114 -40.68 44.88 -25.21
CA TYR A 114 -41.38 43.66 -24.80
C TYR A 114 -40.55 42.41 -25.12
N ASN A 115 -40.12 42.26 -26.37
CA ASN A 115 -39.35 41.08 -26.80
C ASN A 115 -37.98 41.02 -26.11
N TYR A 116 -37.35 42.18 -25.92
CA TYR A 116 -36.05 42.26 -25.26
C TYR A 116 -36.14 41.86 -23.79
N ILE A 117 -37.08 42.42 -23.02
CA ILE A 117 -37.32 42.05 -21.61
C ILE A 117 -37.68 40.57 -21.51
N ARG A 118 -38.56 40.10 -22.39
CA ARG A 118 -38.95 38.69 -22.43
C ARG A 118 -37.73 37.79 -22.53
N THR A 119 -36.87 38.08 -23.50
CA THR A 119 -35.67 37.29 -23.79
C THR A 119 -34.61 37.40 -22.70
N LYS A 120 -34.41 38.59 -22.13
CA LYS A 120 -33.29 38.89 -21.23
C LYS A 120 -33.58 38.69 -19.74
N GLU A 121 -34.83 38.83 -19.33
CA GLU A 121 -35.21 38.78 -17.92
C GLU A 121 -36.24 37.70 -17.66
N THR A 122 -37.43 37.80 -18.28
CA THR A 122 -38.56 36.98 -17.84
C THR A 122 -38.43 35.52 -18.24
N ASN A 123 -37.75 35.19 -19.35
CA ASN A 123 -37.44 33.79 -19.70
C ASN A 123 -36.62 33.09 -18.60
N THR A 124 -35.67 33.81 -17.99
CA THR A 124 -34.87 33.29 -16.89
C THR A 124 -35.70 33.19 -15.62
N VAL A 125 -36.35 34.29 -15.24
CA VAL A 125 -37.11 34.39 -13.99
C VAL A 125 -38.37 33.48 -13.99
N ALA A 126 -38.94 33.18 -15.17
CA ALA A 126 -40.06 32.24 -15.29
C ALA A 126 -39.70 30.82 -14.84
N GLN A 127 -38.43 30.40 -14.92
CA GLN A 127 -38.03 29.08 -14.43
C GLN A 127 -38.10 29.02 -12.90
N ASP A 128 -37.73 30.10 -12.22
CA ASP A 128 -37.81 30.19 -10.76
C ASP A 128 -39.30 30.20 -10.33
N TYR A 129 -40.12 31.05 -10.97
CA TYR A 129 -41.57 31.05 -10.71
C TYR A 129 -42.26 29.74 -11.08
N TYR A 130 -41.75 28.96 -12.04
CA TYR A 130 -42.32 27.65 -12.33
C TYR A 130 -42.21 26.72 -11.11
N VAL A 131 -41.06 26.73 -10.42
CA VAL A 131 -40.86 25.94 -9.20
C VAL A 131 -41.79 26.44 -8.09
N ASP A 132 -41.92 27.74 -7.93
CA ASP A 132 -42.77 28.33 -6.89
C ASP A 132 -44.26 28.12 -7.16
N VAL A 133 -44.70 28.19 -8.42
CA VAL A 133 -46.08 27.92 -8.81
C VAL A 133 -46.41 26.43 -8.67
N ASP A 134 -45.47 25.53 -9.00
CA ASP A 134 -45.63 24.09 -8.73
C ASP A 134 -45.79 23.83 -7.22
N GLN A 135 -44.98 24.49 -6.39
CA GLN A 135 -45.09 24.42 -4.94
C GLN A 135 -46.42 25.00 -4.42
N TYR A 136 -46.85 26.15 -4.94
CA TYR A 136 -48.18 26.72 -4.66
C TYR A 136 -49.29 25.73 -5.02
N PHE A 137 -49.20 25.03 -6.15
CA PHE A 137 -50.17 24.01 -6.55
C PHE A 137 -50.17 22.79 -5.63
N LYS A 138 -49.01 22.37 -5.10
CA LYS A 138 -48.94 21.33 -4.06
C LYS A 138 -49.65 21.77 -2.79
N GLU A 139 -49.37 22.98 -2.32
CA GLU A 139 -49.96 23.54 -1.09
C GLU A 139 -51.46 23.74 -1.20
N LYS A 140 -51.93 24.31 -2.32
CA LYS A 140 -53.36 24.50 -2.63
C LYS A 140 -54.13 23.19 -2.58
N ASN A 141 -53.55 22.11 -3.13
CA ASN A 141 -54.17 20.80 -3.15
C ASN A 141 -53.90 19.98 -1.87
N VAL A 142 -53.15 20.52 -0.90
CA VAL A 142 -52.71 19.83 0.32
C VAL A 142 -51.95 18.53 -0.02
N PHE A 143 -51.25 18.53 -1.15
CA PHE A 143 -50.47 17.39 -1.61
C PHE A 143 -49.05 17.45 -1.05
N ASN A 144 -48.65 16.37 -0.40
CA ASN A 144 -47.29 16.14 0.06
C ASN A 144 -46.84 14.75 -0.40
N ARG A 145 -45.85 14.73 -1.31
CA ARG A 145 -45.32 13.51 -1.90
C ARG A 145 -44.71 12.56 -0.85
N ASP A 146 -44.03 13.10 0.14
CA ASP A 146 -43.38 12.32 1.20
C ASP A 146 -44.42 11.68 2.11
N VAL A 147 -45.52 12.39 2.41
CA VAL A 147 -46.65 11.84 3.15
C VAL A 147 -47.34 10.73 2.36
N LEU A 148 -47.57 10.91 1.06
CA LEU A 148 -48.13 9.85 0.20
C LEU A 148 -47.24 8.59 0.17
N ASN A 149 -45.94 8.78 0.00
CA ASN A 149 -44.97 7.69 -0.06
C ASN A 149 -44.89 6.94 1.27
N SER A 150 -44.76 7.68 2.38
CA SER A 150 -44.65 7.11 3.73
C SER A 150 -45.94 6.41 4.16
N SER A 151 -47.12 6.99 3.95
CA SER A 151 -48.39 6.35 4.31
C SER A 151 -48.68 5.12 3.44
N THR A 152 -48.30 5.14 2.15
CA THR A 152 -48.37 3.95 1.28
C THR A 152 -47.48 2.83 1.81
N LEU A 153 -46.24 3.16 2.18
CA LEU A 153 -45.29 2.22 2.77
C LEU A 153 -45.80 1.65 4.09
N HIS A 154 -46.18 2.52 5.03
CA HIS A 154 -46.60 2.15 6.37
C HIS A 154 -47.88 1.33 6.36
N HIS A 155 -48.88 1.73 5.58
CA HIS A 155 -50.10 0.95 5.43
C HIS A 155 -49.78 -0.48 4.96
N LYS A 156 -48.90 -0.62 3.96
CA LYS A 156 -48.53 -1.94 3.44
C LYS A 156 -47.78 -2.79 4.47
N ILE A 157 -46.88 -2.18 5.24
CA ILE A 157 -46.15 -2.85 6.31
C ILE A 157 -47.11 -3.36 7.39
N LEU A 158 -48.07 -2.52 7.78
CA LEU A 158 -49.06 -2.89 8.79
C LEU A 158 -50.01 -3.98 8.27
N ASP A 159 -50.35 -3.99 6.97
CA ASP A 159 -51.04 -5.11 6.31
C ASP A 159 -50.24 -6.42 6.40
N ILE A 160 -48.94 -6.40 6.10
CA ILE A 160 -48.06 -7.57 6.23
C ILE A 160 -48.05 -8.05 7.68
N ARG A 161 -47.85 -7.13 8.64
CA ARG A 161 -47.86 -7.43 10.07
C ARG A 161 -49.20 -8.03 10.52
N GLN A 162 -50.33 -7.51 10.06
CA GLN A 162 -51.66 -8.01 10.35
C GLN A 162 -51.85 -9.44 9.80
N ARG A 163 -51.38 -9.72 8.57
CA ARG A 163 -51.51 -11.03 7.93
C ARG A 163 -50.60 -12.09 8.55
N GLU A 164 -49.38 -11.73 8.95
CA GLU A 164 -48.38 -12.69 9.43
C GLU A 164 -48.41 -12.94 10.95
N GLY A 165 -49.08 -12.08 11.74
CA GLY A 165 -49.10 -12.18 13.21
C GLY A 165 -47.74 -11.85 13.85
N ASN A 166 -47.55 -12.11 15.15
CA ASN A 166 -46.33 -11.78 15.91
C ASN A 166 -45.33 -12.95 16.01
N GLY A 167 -45.48 -13.95 15.14
CA GLY A 167 -44.64 -15.15 15.17
C GLY A 167 -43.17 -14.82 14.88
N ILE A 168 -42.26 -15.63 15.43
CA ILE A 168 -40.81 -15.54 15.16
C ILE A 168 -40.49 -15.77 13.67
N SER A 169 -41.40 -16.43 12.94
CA SER A 169 -41.30 -16.70 11.50
C SER A 169 -41.79 -15.55 10.60
N ALA A 170 -42.23 -14.43 11.17
CA ALA A 170 -42.73 -13.32 10.38
C ALA A 170 -41.60 -12.67 9.55
N SER A 171 -41.90 -12.34 8.29
CA SER A 171 -40.94 -11.83 7.31
C SER A 171 -40.36 -10.48 7.73
N TYR A 172 -41.11 -9.67 8.49
CA TYR A 172 -40.71 -8.34 8.93
C TYR A 172 -39.75 -8.33 10.14
N GLY A 173 -39.54 -9.44 10.84
CA GLY A 173 -38.57 -9.55 11.95
C GLY A 173 -38.68 -8.44 13.03
N ASP A 174 -37.59 -7.71 13.22
CA ASP A 174 -37.42 -6.63 14.21
C ASP A 174 -37.61 -5.21 13.63
N LEU A 175 -38.12 -5.08 12.40
CA LEU A 175 -38.42 -3.77 11.81
C LEU A 175 -39.37 -2.97 12.70
N LYS A 176 -39.16 -1.64 12.75
CA LYS A 176 -39.95 -0.74 13.57
C LYS A 176 -40.86 0.13 12.72
N TYR A 177 -42.05 0.35 13.24
CA TYR A 177 -42.99 1.40 12.83
C TYR A 177 -43.11 2.41 13.98
N ASN A 178 -42.88 3.70 13.70
CA ASN A 178 -42.88 4.78 14.70
C ASN A 178 -42.06 4.45 15.97
N GLY A 179 -40.87 3.87 15.79
CA GLY A 179 -39.96 3.51 16.88
C GLY A 179 -40.31 2.24 17.65
N THR A 180 -41.48 1.64 17.42
CA THR A 180 -41.92 0.39 18.06
C THR A 180 -41.72 -0.78 17.10
N ARG A 181 -41.16 -1.90 17.56
CA ARG A 181 -40.99 -3.08 16.70
C ARG A 181 -42.36 -3.61 16.30
N LEU A 182 -42.53 -3.98 15.04
CA LEU A 182 -43.80 -4.48 14.50
C LEU A 182 -44.35 -5.66 15.31
N LYS A 183 -43.50 -6.60 15.73
CA LYS A 183 -43.90 -7.75 16.57
C LYS A 183 -44.40 -7.36 17.97
N ASP A 184 -44.02 -6.19 18.46
CA ASP A 184 -44.38 -5.67 19.79
C ASP A 184 -45.66 -4.81 19.73
N ILE A 185 -46.19 -4.50 18.55
CA ILE A 185 -47.47 -3.79 18.38
C ILE A 185 -48.63 -4.78 18.55
N SER A 186 -49.62 -4.43 19.37
CA SER A 186 -50.82 -5.27 19.58
C SER A 186 -51.71 -5.29 18.33
N ASP A 187 -52.45 -6.38 18.07
CA ASP A 187 -53.32 -6.46 16.88
C ASP A 187 -54.39 -5.34 16.82
N PRO A 188 -55.02 -4.90 17.94
CA PRO A 188 -55.87 -3.72 17.93
C PRO A 188 -55.15 -2.44 17.50
N ASP A 189 -53.91 -2.23 17.95
CA ASP A 189 -53.11 -1.07 17.58
C ASP A 189 -52.66 -1.14 16.11
N VAL A 190 -52.31 -2.32 15.59
CA VAL A 190 -51.99 -2.52 14.17
C VAL A 190 -53.19 -2.12 13.31
N LEU A 191 -54.40 -2.55 13.66
CA LEU A 191 -55.62 -2.18 12.93
C LEU A 191 -55.90 -0.67 13.01
N GLN A 192 -55.68 -0.05 14.17
CA GLN A 192 -55.82 1.40 14.35
C GLN A 192 -54.82 2.16 13.46
N PHE A 193 -53.54 1.80 13.49
CA PHE A 193 -52.50 2.44 12.67
C PHE A 193 -52.75 2.20 11.19
N MET A 194 -53.16 0.99 10.79
CA MET A 194 -53.44 0.66 9.39
C MET A 194 -54.60 1.49 8.85
N THR A 195 -55.63 1.72 9.67
CA THR A 195 -56.78 2.58 9.33
C THR A 195 -56.35 4.05 9.18
N TYR A 196 -55.50 4.54 10.10
CA TYR A 196 -54.95 5.89 10.04
C TYR A 196 -54.09 6.10 8.77
N GLU A 197 -53.15 5.20 8.50
CA GLU A 197 -52.27 5.28 7.32
C GLU A 197 -53.06 5.13 6.01
N LEU A 198 -54.11 4.30 5.99
CA LEU A 198 -55.00 4.20 4.83
C LEU A 198 -55.73 5.52 4.57
N ALA A 199 -56.31 6.13 5.60
CA ALA A 199 -57.02 7.40 5.47
C ALA A 199 -56.08 8.51 4.95
N LEU A 200 -54.87 8.59 5.49
CA LEU A 200 -53.85 9.55 5.06
C LEU A 200 -53.39 9.29 3.61
N ARG A 201 -53.23 8.01 3.23
CA ARG A 201 -52.89 7.61 1.86
C ARG A 201 -53.97 8.01 0.87
N GLU A 202 -55.23 7.69 1.13
CA GLU A 202 -56.33 8.04 0.22
C GLU A 202 -56.53 9.55 0.13
N GLN A 203 -56.42 10.28 1.25
CA GLN A 203 -56.40 11.75 1.24
C GLN A 203 -55.31 12.31 0.31
N GLN A 204 -54.09 11.77 0.39
CA GLN A 204 -52.97 12.21 -0.46
C GLN A 204 -53.09 11.77 -1.91
N ARG A 205 -53.71 10.61 -2.20
CA ARG A 205 -54.04 10.18 -3.56
C ARG A 205 -55.05 11.12 -4.22
N ASP A 206 -56.06 11.56 -3.47
CA ASP A 206 -57.03 12.55 -3.95
C ASP A 206 -56.41 13.94 -4.12
N ALA A 207 -55.58 14.38 -3.16
CA ALA A 207 -54.78 15.60 -3.28
C ALA A 207 -53.87 15.57 -4.53
N TYR A 208 -53.23 14.43 -4.80
CA TYR A 208 -52.40 14.24 -6.00
C TYR A 208 -53.21 14.33 -7.29
N ARG A 209 -54.45 13.83 -7.33
CA ARG A 209 -55.32 13.98 -8.52
C ARG A 209 -55.59 15.46 -8.82
N GLY A 210 -55.89 16.26 -7.80
CA GLY A 210 -56.06 17.71 -7.94
C GLY A 210 -54.77 18.40 -8.39
N TYR A 211 -53.66 18.10 -7.71
CA TYR A 211 -52.34 18.62 -8.06
C TYR A 211 -51.92 18.23 -9.48
N ASN A 212 -52.13 16.99 -9.92
CA ASN A 212 -51.73 16.50 -11.24
C ASN A 212 -52.45 17.26 -12.37
N VAL A 213 -53.70 17.67 -12.15
CA VAL A 213 -54.42 18.55 -13.08
C VAL A 213 -53.73 19.91 -13.16
N ASP A 214 -53.45 20.52 -12.01
CA ASP A 214 -52.82 21.84 -11.94
C ASP A 214 -51.38 21.82 -12.50
N ALA A 215 -50.59 20.78 -12.21
CA ALA A 215 -49.24 20.57 -12.71
C ALA A 215 -49.21 20.35 -14.23
N THR A 216 -50.18 19.62 -14.79
CA THR A 216 -50.30 19.45 -16.25
C THR A 216 -50.58 20.79 -16.94
N LYS A 217 -51.41 21.65 -16.33
CA LYS A 217 -51.64 23.00 -16.84
C LYS A 217 -50.38 23.86 -16.76
N LEU A 218 -49.61 23.74 -15.67
CA LEU A 218 -48.35 24.44 -15.51
C LEU A 218 -47.33 24.03 -16.59
N GLU A 219 -47.24 22.73 -16.90
CA GLU A 219 -46.33 22.23 -17.93
C GLU A 219 -46.73 22.67 -19.34
N ASP A 220 -48.03 22.62 -19.69
CA ASP A 220 -48.47 23.17 -20.98
C ASP A 220 -48.27 24.70 -21.04
N ALA A 221 -48.53 25.42 -19.94
CA ALA A 221 -48.29 26.86 -19.85
C ALA A 221 -46.81 27.21 -20.07
N LYS A 222 -45.89 26.42 -19.51
CA LYS A 222 -44.45 26.51 -19.78
C LYS A 222 -44.16 26.29 -21.26
N GLY A 223 -44.71 25.23 -21.87
CA GLY A 223 -44.53 24.94 -23.29
C GLY A 223 -45.03 26.07 -24.22
N ARG A 224 -46.03 26.84 -23.79
CA ARG A 224 -46.59 27.99 -24.53
C ARG A 224 -45.93 29.33 -24.20
N GLY A 225 -44.97 29.36 -23.27
CA GLY A 225 -44.33 30.59 -22.81
C GLY A 225 -45.27 31.53 -22.04
N MET A 226 -46.33 31.00 -21.41
CA MET A 226 -47.38 31.82 -20.79
C MET A 226 -46.90 32.55 -19.54
N LEU A 227 -46.00 31.95 -18.76
CA LEU A 227 -45.40 32.59 -17.58
C LEU A 227 -44.50 33.74 -18.02
N GLU A 228 -43.65 33.51 -19.02
CA GLU A 228 -42.75 34.49 -19.61
C GLU A 228 -43.55 35.67 -20.17
N ASN A 229 -44.60 35.39 -20.94
CA ASN A 229 -45.48 36.41 -21.49
C ASN A 229 -46.16 37.21 -20.38
N LYS A 230 -46.68 36.53 -19.34
CA LYS A 230 -47.38 37.20 -18.24
C LYS A 230 -46.46 38.08 -17.40
N LEU A 231 -45.27 37.58 -17.06
CA LEU A 231 -44.24 38.34 -16.39
C LEU A 231 -43.80 39.55 -17.22
N THR A 232 -43.69 39.39 -18.54
CA THR A 232 -43.40 40.52 -19.45
C THR A 232 -44.54 41.53 -19.47
N GLU A 233 -45.80 41.10 -19.49
CA GLU A 233 -46.96 41.99 -19.39
C GLU A 233 -46.96 42.82 -18.11
N ILE A 234 -46.65 42.20 -16.96
CA ILE A 234 -46.57 42.91 -15.68
C ILE A 234 -45.45 43.96 -15.73
N TYR A 235 -44.31 43.59 -16.31
CA TYR A 235 -43.19 44.51 -16.50
C TYR A 235 -43.57 45.69 -17.42
N MET A 236 -44.26 45.41 -18.52
CA MET A 236 -44.72 46.46 -19.45
C MET A 236 -45.80 47.34 -18.84
N HIS A 237 -46.70 46.78 -18.01
CA HIS A 237 -47.70 47.57 -17.30
C HIS A 237 -47.05 48.57 -16.34
N TYR A 238 -46.00 48.17 -15.63
CA TYR A 238 -45.20 49.08 -14.82
C TYR A 238 -44.54 50.17 -15.69
N TYR A 239 -43.91 49.78 -16.80
CA TYR A 239 -43.27 50.70 -17.75
C TYR A 239 -44.26 51.75 -18.32
N ASP A 240 -45.45 51.33 -18.73
CA ASP A 240 -46.46 52.22 -19.31
C ASP A 240 -47.01 53.24 -18.28
N GLY A 241 -46.89 52.94 -16.98
CA GLY A 241 -47.25 53.86 -15.90
C GLY A 241 -46.22 54.95 -15.61
N LEU A 242 -45.02 54.88 -16.19
CA LEU A 242 -43.95 55.85 -15.99
C LEU A 242 -44.13 57.09 -16.88
N SER A 243 -43.55 58.23 -16.46
CA SER A 243 -43.42 59.40 -17.35
C SER A 243 -42.49 59.06 -18.54
N TYR A 244 -42.63 59.76 -19.68
CA TYR A 244 -41.79 59.47 -20.85
C TYR A 244 -40.28 59.53 -20.56
N GLU A 245 -39.86 60.49 -19.74
CA GLU A 245 -38.47 60.54 -19.30
C GLU A 245 -38.08 59.34 -18.42
N ASP A 246 -38.95 58.94 -17.49
CA ASP A 246 -38.70 57.82 -16.60
C ASP A 246 -38.69 56.49 -17.36
N GLN A 247 -39.48 56.36 -18.42
CA GLN A 247 -39.43 55.24 -19.35
C GLN A 247 -38.04 55.10 -19.99
N ILE A 248 -37.50 56.18 -20.56
CA ILE A 248 -36.16 56.18 -21.17
C ILE A 248 -35.08 55.89 -20.12
N ARG A 249 -35.18 56.50 -18.93
CA ARG A 249 -34.27 56.22 -17.81
C ARG A 249 -34.30 54.75 -17.41
N TYR A 250 -35.49 54.19 -17.30
CA TYR A 250 -35.70 52.81 -16.88
C TYR A 250 -35.12 51.82 -17.88
N VAL A 251 -35.40 51.97 -19.18
CA VAL A 251 -34.82 51.09 -20.22
C VAL A 251 -33.31 51.26 -20.31
N THR A 252 -32.79 52.48 -20.12
CA THR A 252 -31.34 52.71 -20.08
C THR A 252 -30.68 51.94 -18.94
N ARG A 253 -31.24 51.99 -17.73
CA ARG A 253 -30.73 51.23 -16.58
C ARG A 253 -30.84 49.72 -16.80
N PHE A 254 -31.98 49.26 -17.33
CA PHE A 254 -32.16 47.85 -17.66
C PHE A 254 -31.13 47.36 -18.67
N ARG A 255 -30.85 48.16 -19.70
CA ARG A 255 -29.82 47.83 -20.69
C ARG A 255 -28.41 47.79 -20.09
N ILE A 256 -28.11 48.70 -19.16
CA ILE A 256 -26.84 48.71 -18.43
C ILE A 256 -26.71 47.48 -17.55
N ALA A 257 -27.78 47.09 -16.84
CA ALA A 257 -27.81 45.89 -16.01
C ALA A 257 -27.57 44.62 -16.86
N ASP A 258 -28.25 44.50 -18.03
CA ASP A 258 -27.98 43.40 -18.98
C ASP A 258 -26.54 43.45 -19.51
N PHE A 259 -26.03 44.62 -19.87
CA PHE A 259 -24.68 44.76 -20.44
C PHE A 259 -23.57 44.41 -19.44
N SER A 260 -23.73 44.89 -18.19
CA SER A 260 -22.76 44.69 -17.11
C SER A 260 -22.92 43.34 -16.40
N GLN A 261 -24.03 42.64 -16.65
CA GLN A 261 -24.47 41.47 -15.88
C GLN A 261 -24.65 41.76 -14.38
N ASP A 262 -24.85 43.03 -14.02
CA ASP A 262 -25.03 43.47 -12.64
C ASP A 262 -26.47 43.95 -12.41
N ARG A 263 -27.28 43.07 -11.82
CA ARG A 263 -28.67 43.37 -11.48
C ARG A 263 -28.81 44.35 -10.32
N SER A 264 -27.75 44.62 -9.54
CA SER A 264 -27.81 45.61 -8.45
C SER A 264 -27.98 47.04 -8.98
N ILE A 265 -27.65 47.28 -10.25
CA ILE A 265 -27.87 48.55 -10.95
C ILE A 265 -29.37 48.87 -11.08
N LEU A 266 -30.23 47.85 -11.04
CA LEU A 266 -31.68 48.01 -10.95
C LEU A 266 -32.15 48.36 -9.52
N ILE A 267 -31.27 48.46 -8.53
CA ILE A 267 -31.63 48.59 -7.11
C ILE A 267 -31.00 49.83 -6.45
N GLU A 268 -29.98 50.48 -7.05
CA GLU A 268 -29.26 51.59 -6.43
C GLU A 268 -30.17 52.76 -5.99
N SER A 269 -30.34 52.89 -4.67
CA SER A 269 -31.25 53.80 -3.95
C SER A 269 -30.82 55.28 -3.95
N HIS A 270 -29.69 55.62 -4.54
CA HIS A 270 -29.11 56.97 -4.47
C HIS A 270 -29.76 57.98 -5.42
N LEU A 271 -30.76 57.56 -6.19
CA LEU A 271 -31.49 58.37 -7.16
C LEU A 271 -32.97 58.34 -6.78
N ASN A 272 -33.48 59.50 -6.37
CA ASN A 272 -34.76 59.75 -5.68
C ASN A 272 -36.03 59.37 -6.49
N PHE A 273 -36.19 58.10 -6.86
CA PHE A 273 -37.37 57.53 -7.52
C PHE A 273 -37.82 56.29 -6.75
N ASN A 274 -39.08 56.29 -6.32
CA ASN A 274 -39.69 55.18 -5.59
C ASN A 274 -39.74 53.92 -6.47
N ALA A 275 -39.14 52.84 -5.96
CA ALA A 275 -39.26 51.43 -6.34
C ALA A 275 -39.10 51.10 -7.83
N ILE A 276 -37.87 50.77 -8.25
CA ILE A 276 -37.65 50.04 -9.50
C ILE A 276 -38.36 48.68 -9.38
N PHE A 277 -39.27 48.39 -10.30
CA PHE A 277 -39.99 47.13 -10.36
C PHE A 277 -39.02 45.99 -10.65
N ARG A 278 -38.94 45.01 -9.74
CA ARG A 278 -38.15 43.79 -9.89
C ARG A 278 -39.08 42.59 -9.78
N LEU A 279 -38.91 41.66 -10.71
CA LEU A 279 -39.48 40.32 -10.58
C LEU A 279 -38.57 39.51 -9.67
N ASP A 280 -39.10 39.11 -8.53
CA ASP A 280 -38.41 38.31 -7.53
C ASP A 280 -39.29 37.11 -7.18
N SER A 281 -38.80 35.91 -7.48
CA SER A 281 -39.51 34.64 -7.27
C SER A 281 -39.96 34.48 -5.82
N ASP A 282 -39.25 35.11 -4.89
CA ASP A 282 -39.58 35.18 -3.46
C ASP A 282 -40.85 36.01 -3.13
N ASN A 283 -41.59 36.51 -4.13
CA ASN A 283 -42.86 37.20 -3.91
C ASN A 283 -44.06 36.23 -3.95
N PRO A 284 -44.55 35.73 -2.80
CA PRO A 284 -45.64 34.76 -2.76
C PRO A 284 -46.97 35.31 -3.30
N THR A 285 -47.16 36.63 -3.30
CA THR A 285 -48.36 37.26 -3.86
C THR A 285 -48.35 37.11 -5.38
N LEU A 286 -47.21 37.40 -6.01
CA LEU A 286 -47.05 37.26 -7.46
C LEU A 286 -47.07 35.79 -7.89
N THR A 287 -46.42 34.89 -7.15
CA THR A 287 -46.51 33.43 -7.39
C THR A 287 -47.96 32.96 -7.37
N LYS A 288 -48.75 33.39 -6.38
CA LYS A 288 -50.18 33.09 -6.32
C LYS A 288 -50.95 33.67 -7.50
N GLU A 289 -50.72 34.93 -7.85
CA GLU A 289 -51.38 35.58 -8.99
C GLU A 289 -51.08 34.86 -10.31
N LEU A 290 -49.84 34.43 -10.52
CA LEU A 290 -49.45 33.62 -11.69
C LEU A 290 -50.13 32.25 -11.67
N GLY A 291 -50.17 31.58 -10.52
CA GLY A 291 -50.90 30.32 -10.36
C GLY A 291 -52.39 30.47 -10.68
N ASP A 292 -53.06 31.48 -10.10
CA ASP A 292 -54.48 31.75 -10.33
C ASP A 292 -54.75 32.15 -11.80
N TYR A 293 -53.84 32.91 -12.41
CA TYR A 293 -53.87 33.23 -13.84
C TYR A 293 -53.83 31.96 -14.69
N LEU A 294 -52.90 31.04 -14.45
CA LEU A 294 -52.81 29.77 -15.20
C LEU A 294 -54.05 28.90 -15.01
N LEU A 295 -54.63 28.88 -13.81
CA LEU A 295 -55.85 28.12 -13.52
C LEU A 295 -57.09 28.68 -14.22
N SER A 296 -57.10 29.97 -14.55
CA SER A 296 -58.21 30.65 -15.23
C SER A 296 -58.35 30.25 -16.71
N PHE A 297 -57.31 29.66 -17.32
CA PHE A 297 -57.37 29.25 -18.71
C PHE A 297 -58.20 27.96 -18.88
N PRO A 298 -59.16 27.96 -19.82
CA PRO A 298 -59.90 26.76 -20.17
C PRO A 298 -58.94 25.76 -20.84
N TYR A 299 -58.57 24.74 -20.09
CA TYR A 299 -57.72 23.65 -20.57
C TYR A 299 -58.58 22.48 -21.03
N ASN A 300 -58.66 22.29 -22.34
CA ASN A 300 -59.29 21.11 -22.97
C ASN A 300 -58.31 19.93 -22.99
N ILE A 301 -57.67 19.61 -21.87
CA ILE A 301 -56.81 18.43 -21.74
C ILE A 301 -57.57 17.41 -20.92
N THR A 302 -57.88 16.26 -21.54
CA THR A 302 -58.34 15.09 -20.81
C THR A 302 -57.14 14.50 -20.08
N ILE A 303 -57.14 14.58 -18.76
CA ILE A 303 -56.08 14.03 -17.93
C ILE A 303 -56.58 12.71 -17.37
N ASP A 304 -55.98 11.61 -17.80
CA ASP A 304 -56.28 10.31 -17.23
C ASP A 304 -55.91 10.32 -15.73
N PRO A 305 -56.77 9.79 -14.86
CA PRO A 305 -56.48 9.75 -13.44
C PRO A 305 -55.20 8.92 -13.23
N PRO A 306 -54.27 9.39 -12.37
CA PRO A 306 -53.06 8.65 -12.09
C PRO A 306 -53.39 7.27 -11.51
N VAL A 307 -52.75 6.25 -12.06
CA VAL A 307 -52.86 4.87 -11.57
C VAL A 307 -51.86 4.69 -10.42
N PHE A 308 -52.36 4.39 -9.23
CA PHE A 308 -51.53 4.09 -8.07
C PHE A 308 -51.34 2.58 -7.98
N ASN A 309 -50.16 2.10 -8.40
CA ASN A 309 -49.80 0.70 -8.22
C ASN A 309 -49.52 0.43 -6.73
N GLU A 310 -50.03 -0.69 -6.22
CA GLU A 310 -49.67 -1.15 -4.88
C GLU A 310 -48.21 -1.62 -4.88
N ILE A 311 -47.48 -1.29 -3.81
CA ILE A 311 -46.12 -1.77 -3.61
C ILE A 311 -46.14 -3.24 -3.18
N SER A 312 -45.23 -4.05 -3.73
CA SER A 312 -45.12 -5.46 -3.34
C SER A 312 -44.62 -5.62 -1.91
N ASP A 313 -44.96 -6.73 -1.26
CA ASP A 313 -44.56 -7.02 0.13
C ASP A 313 -43.04 -6.90 0.33
N GLY A 314 -42.25 -7.52 -0.56
CA GLY A 314 -40.79 -7.44 -0.50
C GLY A 314 -40.25 -6.02 -0.66
N THR A 315 -40.85 -5.20 -1.55
CA THR A 315 -40.44 -3.80 -1.73
C THR A 315 -40.76 -2.97 -0.48
N ALA A 316 -41.93 -3.20 0.13
CA ALA A 316 -42.33 -2.51 1.36
C ALA A 316 -41.36 -2.84 2.50
N LEU A 317 -41.12 -4.13 2.75
CA LEU A 317 -40.20 -4.58 3.79
C LEU A 317 -38.78 -4.02 3.60
N TYR A 318 -38.28 -4.04 2.36
CA TYR A 318 -36.98 -3.49 2.02
C TYR A 318 -36.90 -1.98 2.29
N ASN A 319 -37.88 -1.20 1.82
CA ASN A 319 -37.91 0.25 2.03
C ASN A 319 -38.01 0.60 3.52
N LEU A 320 -38.79 -0.16 4.29
CA LEU A 320 -38.86 0.03 5.73
C LEU A 320 -37.53 -0.32 6.42
N ALA A 321 -36.88 -1.41 6.01
CA ALA A 321 -35.57 -1.80 6.51
C ALA A 321 -34.53 -0.72 6.29
N LEU A 322 -34.47 -0.16 5.06
CA LEU A 322 -33.61 0.97 4.76
C LEU A 322 -33.89 2.15 5.70
N SER A 323 -35.15 2.54 5.88
CA SER A 323 -35.49 3.67 6.76
C SER A 323 -35.11 3.44 8.23
N ASN A 324 -35.16 2.18 8.70
CA ASN A 324 -34.80 1.79 10.07
C ASN A 324 -33.28 1.85 10.34
N MET A 325 -32.45 1.87 9.30
CA MET A 325 -30.99 2.00 9.41
C MET A 325 -30.52 3.45 9.63
N GLY A 326 -31.40 4.44 9.45
CA GLY A 326 -31.10 5.87 9.57
C GLY A 326 -30.58 6.49 8.27
N ALA A 327 -30.88 7.77 8.06
CA ALA A 327 -30.72 8.45 6.77
C ALA A 327 -29.30 8.36 6.17
N THR A 328 -28.26 8.49 6.99
CA THR A 328 -26.86 8.42 6.53
C THR A 328 -26.53 7.07 5.90
N THR A 329 -26.89 5.97 6.58
CA THR A 329 -26.66 4.61 6.09
C THR A 329 -27.54 4.31 4.88
N SER A 330 -28.82 4.67 4.92
CA SER A 330 -29.74 4.46 3.80
C SER A 330 -29.27 5.18 2.53
N ASN A 331 -28.86 6.45 2.65
CA ASN A 331 -28.37 7.22 1.51
C ASN A 331 -27.12 6.59 0.91
N PHE A 332 -26.15 6.19 1.74
CA PHE A 332 -24.96 5.51 1.23
C PHE A 332 -25.32 4.24 0.46
N LEU A 333 -26.18 3.38 1.01
CA LEU A 333 -26.56 2.13 0.38
C LEU A 333 -27.34 2.33 -0.94
N LEU A 334 -28.10 3.43 -1.05
CA LEU A 334 -28.82 3.77 -2.28
C LEU A 334 -27.91 4.36 -3.37
N PHE A 335 -26.89 5.12 -2.99
CA PHE A 335 -26.00 5.81 -3.93
C PHE A 335 -24.69 5.07 -4.24
N SER A 336 -24.34 4.04 -3.49
CA SER A 336 -23.13 3.24 -3.71
C SER A 336 -23.22 2.30 -4.92
N GLY A 337 -24.42 2.12 -5.50
CA GLY A 337 -24.64 1.20 -6.62
C GLY A 337 -24.65 -0.29 -6.22
N LEU A 338 -24.54 -0.59 -4.92
CA LEU A 338 -24.65 -1.95 -4.40
C LEU A 338 -26.01 -2.55 -4.72
N ASN A 339 -26.08 -3.84 -5.10
CA ASN A 339 -27.35 -4.56 -5.23
C ASN A 339 -27.90 -4.97 -3.86
N PHE A 340 -28.00 -4.00 -2.96
CA PHE A 340 -28.35 -4.18 -1.57
C PHE A 340 -29.76 -4.75 -1.38
N ARG A 341 -30.62 -4.53 -2.38
CA ARG A 341 -31.94 -5.14 -2.44
C ARG A 341 -31.87 -6.66 -2.47
N SER A 342 -31.06 -7.24 -3.36
CA SER A 342 -30.87 -8.71 -3.44
C SER A 342 -30.23 -9.30 -2.18
N VAL A 343 -29.45 -8.48 -1.47
CA VAL A 343 -28.77 -8.81 -0.22
C VAL A 343 -29.77 -8.91 0.92
N LEU A 344 -30.75 -8.00 1.02
CA LEU A 344 -31.76 -8.03 2.08
C LEU A 344 -32.99 -8.88 1.76
N GLU A 345 -33.32 -9.07 0.48
CA GLU A 345 -34.46 -9.87 0.04
C GLU A 345 -34.27 -11.35 0.42
N GLY A 346 -35.24 -11.90 1.15
CA GLY A 346 -35.22 -13.29 1.63
C GLY A 346 -34.68 -13.49 3.05
N ASN A 347 -34.36 -12.39 3.75
CA ASN A 347 -33.89 -12.45 5.13
C ASN A 347 -35.01 -12.14 6.13
N THR A 348 -34.88 -12.71 7.33
CA THR A 348 -35.55 -12.18 8.52
C THR A 348 -34.78 -10.94 8.97
N TYR A 349 -35.44 -9.78 9.03
CA TYR A 349 -34.82 -8.51 9.43
C TYR A 349 -34.57 -8.47 10.95
N SER A 350 -33.60 -9.24 11.45
CA SER A 350 -33.26 -9.23 12.89
C SER A 350 -32.48 -7.97 13.27
N ARG A 351 -32.65 -7.52 14.52
CA ARG A 351 -31.95 -6.33 15.03
C ARG A 351 -30.43 -6.50 14.96
N GLY A 352 -29.91 -7.68 15.30
CA GLY A 352 -28.47 -7.93 15.28
C GLY A 352 -27.87 -7.74 13.88
N ILE A 353 -28.58 -8.12 12.82
CA ILE A 353 -28.11 -7.96 11.44
C ILE A 353 -28.22 -6.50 10.98
N LEU A 354 -29.34 -5.83 11.28
CA LEU A 354 -29.49 -4.41 10.96
C LEU A 354 -28.41 -3.56 11.65
N ASP A 355 -28.16 -3.80 12.95
CA ASP A 355 -27.13 -3.11 13.72
C ASP A 355 -25.73 -3.37 13.13
N ARG A 356 -25.45 -4.59 12.63
CA ARG A 356 -24.18 -4.91 11.93
C ARG A 356 -24.04 -4.17 10.61
N VAL A 357 -25.09 -4.12 9.80
CA VAL A 357 -25.09 -3.36 8.54
C VAL A 357 -24.78 -1.89 8.83
N VAL A 358 -25.51 -1.29 9.77
CA VAL A 358 -25.31 0.12 10.17
C VAL A 358 -23.88 0.36 10.66
N ASN A 359 -23.38 -0.49 11.58
CA ASN A 359 -22.04 -0.33 12.14
C ASN A 359 -20.96 -0.48 11.07
N THR A 360 -21.04 -1.51 10.22
CA THR A 360 -20.04 -1.76 9.18
C THR A 360 -20.07 -0.71 8.09
N THR A 361 -21.25 -0.27 7.65
CA THR A 361 -21.36 0.85 6.73
C THR A 361 -20.82 2.14 7.34
N SER A 362 -21.12 2.42 8.62
CA SER A 362 -20.56 3.58 9.31
C SER A 362 -19.04 3.51 9.41
N MET A 363 -18.47 2.35 9.75
CA MET A 363 -17.02 2.15 9.78
C MET A 363 -16.40 2.34 8.40
N TYR A 364 -17.06 1.83 7.35
CA TYR A 364 -16.63 1.99 5.96
C TYR A 364 -16.62 3.48 5.57
N GLN A 365 -17.73 4.20 5.75
CA GLN A 365 -17.82 5.63 5.45
C GLN A 365 -16.76 6.49 6.15
N ASN A 366 -16.29 6.05 7.32
CA ASN A 366 -15.28 6.76 8.12
C ASN A 366 -13.87 6.16 7.98
N ASN A 367 -13.67 5.15 7.12
CA ASN A 367 -12.45 4.36 6.98
C ASN A 367 -11.84 3.92 8.33
N GLN A 368 -12.69 3.40 9.22
CA GLN A 368 -12.29 2.92 10.54
C GLN A 368 -12.14 1.40 10.55
N PRO A 369 -11.15 0.84 11.27
CA PRO A 369 -11.06 -0.59 11.45
C PRO A 369 -12.27 -1.09 12.27
N PHE A 370 -12.57 -2.38 12.12
CA PHE A 370 -13.59 -3.06 12.91
C PHE A 370 -13.15 -3.14 14.37
N THR A 371 -13.94 -2.56 15.28
CA THR A 371 -13.63 -2.53 16.73
C THR A 371 -14.55 -3.43 17.57
N GLY A 372 -15.38 -4.26 16.93
CA GLY A 372 -16.32 -5.16 17.61
C GLY A 372 -15.74 -6.55 17.85
N ALA A 373 -16.34 -7.30 18.80
CA ALA A 373 -16.20 -8.75 18.79
C ALA A 373 -17.17 -9.32 17.74
N PHE A 374 -16.69 -10.20 16.86
CA PHE A 374 -17.57 -10.86 15.92
C PHE A 374 -18.30 -12.03 16.60
N ASP A 375 -19.60 -11.83 16.85
CA ASP A 375 -20.67 -12.79 17.19
C ASP A 375 -20.39 -14.03 18.10
N PRO A 376 -21.11 -14.21 19.23
CA PRO A 376 -21.13 -15.47 20.00
C PRO A 376 -21.65 -16.75 19.29
N TYR A 377 -22.20 -16.66 18.07
CA TYR A 377 -22.75 -17.81 17.35
C TYR A 377 -21.77 -18.53 16.40
N ILE A 378 -20.55 -18.00 16.23
CA ILE A 378 -19.44 -18.81 15.71
C ILE A 378 -19.03 -19.72 16.87
N THR A 379 -19.51 -20.96 16.86
CA THR A 379 -18.98 -21.96 17.79
C THR A 379 -17.52 -22.20 17.43
N ALA A 380 -16.62 -22.03 18.39
CA ALA A 380 -15.21 -22.41 18.24
C ALA A 380 -15.05 -23.76 17.51
N GLY A 381 -14.23 -23.77 16.45
CA GLY A 381 -14.01 -24.93 15.61
C GLY A 381 -15.12 -25.16 14.57
N SER A 382 -15.89 -24.12 14.20
CA SER A 382 -16.87 -24.21 13.12
C SER A 382 -16.27 -23.89 11.75
N GLY A 383 -15.06 -23.34 11.72
CA GLY A 383 -14.28 -23.20 10.52
C GLY A 383 -13.73 -24.53 10.04
N THR A 384 -13.87 -24.75 8.74
CA THR A 384 -13.22 -25.85 8.06
C THR A 384 -12.44 -25.26 6.90
N SER A 385 -11.13 -25.47 6.87
CA SER A 385 -10.37 -25.34 5.62
C SER A 385 -11.03 -26.24 4.60
N LEU A 386 -11.40 -25.66 3.47
CA LEU A 386 -11.99 -26.40 2.38
C LEU A 386 -10.85 -26.85 1.47
N SER A 387 -10.34 -28.05 1.69
CA SER A 387 -9.69 -28.82 0.62
C SER A 387 -10.78 -29.35 -0.33
N LEU A 388 -11.59 -28.44 -0.88
CA LEU A 388 -12.55 -28.83 -1.90
C LEU A 388 -11.80 -29.04 -3.22
N PRO A 389 -12.12 -30.11 -3.96
CA PRO A 389 -11.69 -30.27 -5.33
C PRO A 389 -12.01 -28.99 -6.11
N THR A 390 -11.10 -28.63 -7.02
CA THR A 390 -11.15 -27.54 -8.00
C THR A 390 -12.45 -27.42 -8.84
N ASP A 391 -13.41 -28.33 -8.65
CA ASP A 391 -14.63 -28.49 -9.44
C ASP A 391 -15.62 -27.33 -9.32
N LEU A 392 -15.46 -26.44 -8.33
CA LEU A 392 -16.25 -25.21 -8.21
C LEU A 392 -15.56 -23.98 -8.81
N GLY A 393 -14.30 -24.07 -9.24
CA GLY A 393 -13.57 -22.97 -9.87
C GLY A 393 -13.35 -21.73 -8.99
N VAL A 394 -13.50 -21.85 -7.66
CA VAL A 394 -13.32 -20.76 -6.68
C VAL A 394 -12.15 -21.07 -5.75
N ASP A 395 -11.31 -20.07 -5.51
CA ASP A 395 -10.09 -20.16 -4.71
C ASP A 395 -10.38 -20.01 -3.20
N LEU A 396 -11.31 -20.81 -2.70
CA LEU A 396 -11.75 -20.80 -1.31
C LEU A 396 -10.59 -21.14 -0.36
N ALA A 397 -10.26 -20.21 0.53
CA ALA A 397 -9.27 -20.37 1.59
C ALA A 397 -9.91 -20.87 2.89
N TYR A 398 -11.05 -20.28 3.26
CA TYR A 398 -11.69 -20.54 4.54
C TYR A 398 -13.20 -20.47 4.48
N LYS A 399 -13.85 -21.28 5.33
CA LYS A 399 -15.29 -21.32 5.45
C LYS A 399 -15.70 -21.27 6.91
N PHE A 400 -16.38 -20.21 7.32
CA PHE A 400 -17.01 -20.12 8.64
C PHE A 400 -18.43 -20.69 8.59
N THR A 401 -18.74 -21.66 9.45
CA THR A 401 -20.09 -22.26 9.54
C THR A 401 -20.85 -21.73 10.76
N PHE A 402 -22.13 -21.40 10.61
CA PHE A 402 -22.99 -20.88 11.67
C PHE A 402 -24.04 -21.92 12.10
N ASN A 403 -24.28 -22.06 13.41
CA ASN A 403 -25.01 -23.19 14.01
C ASN A 403 -26.49 -22.92 14.41
N THR A 404 -27.08 -21.73 14.18
CA THR A 404 -28.33 -21.31 14.90
C THR A 404 -29.56 -21.03 14.03
N ALA A 405 -30.43 -22.02 13.79
CA ALA A 405 -31.61 -21.99 12.89
C ALA A 405 -32.48 -20.71 12.80
N GLY A 406 -32.55 -19.86 13.83
CA GLY A 406 -33.44 -18.69 13.87
C GLY A 406 -32.88 -17.37 13.33
N GLU A 407 -31.57 -17.11 13.43
CA GLU A 407 -30.95 -15.86 12.94
C GLU A 407 -30.21 -16.04 11.59
N ILE A 408 -30.21 -17.26 11.04
CA ILE A 408 -29.28 -17.59 9.96
C ILE A 408 -29.62 -17.00 8.60
N ASN A 409 -30.87 -16.65 8.33
CA ASN A 409 -31.22 -16.03 7.06
C ASN A 409 -30.51 -14.67 6.92
N GLY A 410 -30.54 -13.82 7.94
CA GLY A 410 -29.95 -12.48 7.86
C GLY A 410 -28.42 -12.43 7.65
N LEU A 411 -27.69 -13.47 8.05
CA LEU A 411 -26.24 -13.56 7.80
C LEU A 411 -25.89 -13.78 6.34
N ARG A 412 -26.78 -14.42 5.56
CA ARG A 412 -26.58 -14.69 4.15
C ARG A 412 -26.53 -13.41 3.32
N GLY A 413 -27.43 -12.47 3.63
CA GLY A 413 -27.37 -11.13 3.09
C GLY A 413 -26.09 -10.42 3.48
N TYR A 414 -25.77 -10.44 4.77
CA TYR A 414 -24.60 -9.72 5.28
C TYR A 414 -23.27 -10.13 4.60
N SER A 415 -23.02 -11.42 4.34
CA SER A 415 -21.81 -11.85 3.60
C SER A 415 -21.73 -11.28 2.19
N ASN A 416 -22.85 -11.30 1.44
CA ASN A 416 -22.88 -10.71 0.09
C ASN A 416 -22.71 -9.19 0.15
N MET A 417 -23.24 -8.54 1.18
CA MET A 417 -23.01 -7.12 1.40
C MET A 417 -21.52 -6.84 1.61
N LEU A 418 -20.82 -7.61 2.45
CA LEU A 418 -19.39 -7.42 2.68
C LEU A 418 -18.60 -7.62 1.39
N TYR A 419 -18.93 -8.66 0.61
CA TYR A 419 -18.34 -8.87 -0.71
C TYR A 419 -18.51 -7.64 -1.61
N ASP A 420 -19.75 -7.18 -1.80
CA ASP A 420 -20.00 -6.05 -2.70
C ASP A 420 -19.36 -4.76 -2.15
N LEU A 421 -19.39 -4.56 -0.83
CA LEU A 421 -18.86 -3.38 -0.14
C LEU A 421 -17.33 -3.25 -0.29
N PHE A 422 -16.58 -4.33 -0.07
CA PHE A 422 -15.13 -4.31 -0.18
C PHE A 422 -14.64 -4.41 -1.64
N ASN A 423 -15.51 -4.77 -2.58
CA ASN A 423 -15.24 -4.66 -4.01
C ASN A 423 -15.55 -3.27 -4.60
N LEU A 424 -16.08 -2.32 -3.81
CA LEU A 424 -16.29 -0.94 -4.28
C LEU A 424 -14.96 -0.21 -4.52
N ASP A 425 -14.01 -0.36 -3.59
CA ASP A 425 -12.67 0.25 -3.67
C ASP A 425 -11.64 -0.43 -2.74
N ASP A 426 -10.36 -0.20 -3.02
CA ASP A 426 -9.21 -0.71 -2.26
C ASP A 426 -8.83 0.12 -1.02
N ASN A 427 -9.51 1.24 -0.74
CA ASN A 427 -9.09 2.19 0.31
C ASN A 427 -9.47 1.74 1.73
N HIS A 428 -10.27 0.68 1.86
CA HIS A 428 -10.87 0.22 3.11
C HIS A 428 -10.26 -1.12 3.61
N ARG A 429 -9.06 -1.47 3.14
CA ARG A 429 -8.35 -2.70 3.54
C ARG A 429 -8.15 -2.86 5.05
N ALA A 430 -7.96 -1.76 5.77
CA ALA A 430 -7.86 -1.81 7.23
C ALA A 430 -9.16 -2.31 7.89
N LEU A 431 -10.32 -1.88 7.38
CA LEU A 431 -11.63 -2.36 7.83
C LEU A 431 -11.86 -3.82 7.42
N GLU A 432 -11.59 -4.15 6.16
CA GLU A 432 -11.76 -5.52 5.65
C GLU A 432 -10.92 -6.53 6.44
N GLY A 433 -9.62 -6.24 6.62
CA GLY A 433 -8.70 -7.11 7.33
C GLY A 433 -8.99 -7.23 8.82
N SER A 434 -9.36 -6.13 9.48
CA SER A 434 -9.75 -6.17 10.91
C SER A 434 -11.05 -6.95 11.11
N LEU A 435 -11.99 -6.87 10.14
CA LEU A 435 -13.19 -7.69 10.15
C LEU A 435 -12.86 -9.17 9.97
N MET A 436 -12.02 -9.53 8.99
CA MET A 436 -11.52 -10.91 8.80
C MET A 436 -10.82 -11.43 10.06
N ARG A 437 -9.95 -10.62 10.68
CA ARG A 437 -9.31 -10.96 11.96
C ARG A 437 -10.33 -11.25 13.05
N ALA A 438 -11.40 -10.45 13.13
CA ALA A 438 -12.46 -10.69 14.10
C ALA A 438 -13.19 -12.02 13.85
N PHE A 439 -13.41 -12.41 12.58
CA PHE A 439 -13.93 -13.73 12.24
C PHE A 439 -12.98 -14.86 12.65
N PHE A 440 -11.68 -14.76 12.33
CA PHE A 440 -10.69 -15.76 12.71
C PHE A 440 -10.55 -15.90 14.23
N ASN A 441 -10.49 -14.78 14.95
CA ASN A 441 -10.42 -14.78 16.42
C ASN A 441 -11.67 -15.43 17.04
N ALA A 442 -12.85 -15.20 16.48
CA ALA A 442 -14.09 -15.82 16.93
C ALA A 442 -14.05 -17.36 16.75
N ASP A 443 -13.33 -17.83 15.75
CA ASP A 443 -13.09 -19.26 15.50
C ASP A 443 -11.78 -19.78 16.11
N GLN A 444 -11.23 -19.07 17.11
CA GLN A 444 -10.01 -19.44 17.85
C GLN A 444 -8.70 -19.48 17.02
N HIS A 445 -8.69 -18.89 15.83
CA HIS A 445 -7.50 -18.70 15.03
C HIS A 445 -6.91 -17.31 15.24
N ASN A 446 -5.69 -17.27 15.75
CA ASN A 446 -5.07 -16.02 16.14
C ASN A 446 -4.05 -15.52 15.11
N LEU A 447 -4.34 -14.39 14.47
CA LEU A 447 -3.57 -13.88 13.32
C LEU A 447 -2.67 -12.68 13.66
N TYR A 448 -2.20 -12.55 14.90
CA TYR A 448 -1.45 -11.35 15.36
C TYR A 448 -0.22 -10.99 14.52
N THR A 449 0.34 -11.94 13.77
CA THR A 449 1.51 -11.74 12.92
C THR A 449 1.21 -11.02 11.62
N LEU A 450 -0.01 -11.12 11.09
CA LEU A 450 -0.45 -10.39 9.89
C LEU A 450 -1.12 -9.09 10.31
N THR A 451 -0.83 -7.98 9.63
CA THR A 451 -1.56 -6.71 9.74
C THR A 451 -2.92 -6.79 9.04
N ASP A 452 -3.83 -5.86 9.33
CA ASP A 452 -5.15 -5.84 8.68
C ASP A 452 -5.02 -5.63 7.15
N ASP A 453 -4.11 -4.76 6.70
CA ASP A 453 -3.82 -4.61 5.25
C ASP A 453 -3.34 -5.92 4.62
N GLN A 454 -2.46 -6.65 5.30
CA GLN A 454 -1.98 -7.94 4.80
C GLN A 454 -3.09 -8.98 4.73
N LEU A 455 -4.02 -9.00 5.69
CA LEU A 455 -5.19 -9.90 5.64
C LEU A 455 -6.10 -9.58 4.46
N ALA A 456 -6.44 -8.30 4.25
CA ALA A 456 -7.28 -7.87 3.13
C ALA A 456 -6.59 -8.05 1.76
N ARG A 457 -5.26 -8.09 1.70
CA ARG A 457 -4.52 -8.43 0.47
C ARG A 457 -4.36 -9.93 0.25
N LEU A 458 -4.48 -10.72 1.31
CA LEU A 458 -4.35 -12.17 1.24
C LEU A 458 -5.69 -12.83 0.93
N PHE A 459 -6.76 -12.30 1.51
CA PHE A 459 -8.11 -12.82 1.38
C PHE A 459 -9.07 -11.76 0.90
N ASN A 460 -10.10 -12.20 0.17
CA ASN A 460 -11.30 -11.44 -0.09
C ASN A 460 -12.48 -12.17 0.55
N PHE A 461 -13.51 -11.43 0.98
CA PHE A 461 -14.83 -12.05 1.11
C PHE A 461 -15.25 -12.61 -0.24
N SER A 462 -15.98 -13.74 -0.25
CA SER A 462 -16.53 -14.33 -1.48
C SER A 462 -18.06 -14.32 -1.46
N THR A 463 -18.68 -14.28 -2.64
CA THR A 463 -20.14 -14.38 -2.75
C THR A 463 -20.62 -15.80 -2.45
N VAL A 464 -21.81 -15.92 -1.87
CA VAL A 464 -22.46 -17.22 -1.73
C VAL A 464 -23.17 -17.59 -3.06
N TYR A 465 -22.50 -18.39 -3.90
CA TYR A 465 -23.02 -18.89 -5.18
C TYR A 465 -24.31 -19.74 -5.02
N PRO A 466 -25.20 -19.76 -6.04
CA PRO A 466 -26.47 -19.04 -5.99
C PRO A 466 -27.45 -19.65 -4.98
N TYR A 467 -27.95 -18.85 -4.04
CA TYR A 467 -29.25 -19.06 -3.37
C TYR A 467 -29.63 -20.48 -2.95
N GLY A 468 -28.63 -21.29 -2.60
CA GLY A 468 -28.80 -22.69 -2.22
C GLY A 468 -29.48 -22.78 -0.85
N THR A 469 -30.41 -23.71 -0.73
CA THR A 469 -31.25 -23.94 0.46
C THR A 469 -30.51 -24.56 1.64
N TYR A 470 -29.21 -24.87 1.52
CA TYR A 470 -28.48 -25.61 2.55
C TYR A 470 -27.13 -24.97 2.90
N ARG A 471 -27.12 -24.36 4.09
CA ARG A 471 -25.99 -23.95 4.95
C ARG A 471 -25.38 -22.58 4.66
N PHE A 472 -25.31 -21.82 5.74
CA PHE A 472 -25.02 -20.39 5.82
C PHE A 472 -23.56 -20.25 6.21
N ASN A 473 -22.73 -19.99 5.22
CA ASN A 473 -21.30 -19.95 5.42
C ASN A 473 -20.74 -18.62 4.93
N PHE A 474 -19.77 -18.09 5.66
CA PHE A 474 -18.92 -17.03 5.13
C PHE A 474 -17.73 -17.69 4.48
N PHE A 475 -17.45 -17.27 3.25
CA PHE A 475 -16.35 -17.77 2.48
C PHE A 475 -15.30 -16.67 2.37
N LEU A 476 -14.07 -17.03 2.69
CA LEU A 476 -12.90 -16.26 2.31
C LEU A 476 -12.23 -16.98 1.15
N GLU A 477 -11.90 -16.25 0.11
CA GLU A 477 -11.10 -16.72 -1.01
C GLU A 477 -9.74 -16.04 -1.00
N TYR A 478 -8.73 -16.68 -1.58
CA TYR A 478 -7.45 -16.01 -1.78
C TYR A 478 -7.63 -14.86 -2.77
N ALA A 479 -7.31 -13.64 -2.33
CA ALA A 479 -7.35 -12.45 -3.19
C ALA A 479 -6.33 -12.55 -4.34
N ASN A 480 -5.22 -13.26 -4.09
CA ASN A 480 -4.17 -13.52 -5.07
C ASN A 480 -4.01 -15.03 -5.32
N THR A 481 -4.52 -15.48 -6.46
CA THR A 481 -4.46 -16.89 -6.90
C THR A 481 -3.03 -17.38 -7.14
N GLY A 482 -2.09 -16.47 -7.43
CA GLY A 482 -0.66 -16.77 -7.53
C GLY A 482 -0.03 -17.12 -6.19
N ILE A 483 -0.39 -16.43 -5.11
CA ILE A 483 0.08 -16.76 -3.75
C ILE A 483 -0.46 -18.13 -3.36
N LYS A 484 -1.76 -18.38 -3.56
CA LYS A 484 -2.36 -19.70 -3.33
C LYS A 484 -1.60 -20.81 -4.06
N GLY A 485 -1.37 -20.64 -5.36
CA GLY A 485 -0.67 -21.63 -6.18
C GLY A 485 0.74 -21.93 -5.69
N ILE A 486 1.46 -20.92 -5.19
CA ILE A 486 2.80 -21.10 -4.60
C ILE A 486 2.71 -21.88 -3.28
N LEU A 487 1.75 -21.55 -2.40
CA LEU A 487 1.56 -22.28 -1.14
C LEU A 487 1.20 -23.75 -1.40
N GLU A 488 0.28 -24.01 -2.32
CA GLU A 488 -0.13 -25.37 -2.70
C GLU A 488 1.02 -26.19 -3.32
N GLN A 489 1.86 -25.59 -4.16
CA GLN A 489 3.05 -26.24 -4.71
C GLN A 489 4.05 -26.68 -3.63
N ASN A 490 4.02 -26.04 -2.46
CA ASN A 490 4.84 -26.38 -1.31
C ASN A 490 4.09 -27.26 -0.28
N ASN A 491 2.91 -27.81 -0.63
CA ASN A 491 2.03 -28.58 0.26
C ASN A 491 1.60 -27.82 1.52
N ILE A 492 1.44 -26.51 1.42
CA ILE A 492 1.02 -25.64 2.51
C ILE A 492 -0.45 -25.29 2.34
N ASP A 493 -1.30 -25.74 3.26
CA ASP A 493 -2.68 -25.28 3.36
C ASP A 493 -2.82 -24.08 4.32
N PHE A 494 -4.01 -23.51 4.40
CA PHE A 494 -4.28 -22.34 5.24
C PHE A 494 -3.93 -22.57 6.72
N PHE A 495 -4.26 -23.73 7.29
CA PHE A 495 -3.97 -24.00 8.70
C PHE A 495 -2.48 -24.19 8.94
N THR A 496 -1.81 -24.90 8.04
CA THR A 496 -0.36 -25.09 8.04
C THR A 496 0.36 -23.75 7.98
N MET A 497 -0.17 -22.78 7.22
CA MET A 497 0.34 -21.41 7.20
C MET A 497 0.26 -20.73 8.57
N LEU A 498 -0.82 -20.92 9.32
CA LEU A 498 -0.98 -20.29 10.63
C LEU A 498 -0.08 -20.90 11.69
N ASP A 499 0.17 -22.20 11.60
CA ASP A 499 0.92 -22.95 12.62
C ASP A 499 2.44 -22.86 12.44
N ARG A 500 2.91 -22.43 11.26
CA ARG A 500 4.34 -22.40 10.91
C ARG A 500 4.83 -20.96 10.69
N PRO A 501 5.62 -20.38 11.63
CA PRO A 501 6.06 -18.99 11.54
C PRO A 501 6.74 -18.61 10.21
N TYR A 502 7.56 -19.50 9.66
CA TYR A 502 8.25 -19.26 8.39
C TYR A 502 7.30 -19.19 7.19
N VAL A 503 6.16 -19.86 7.26
CA VAL A 503 5.16 -19.79 6.20
C VAL A 503 4.50 -18.42 6.21
N ILE A 504 4.23 -17.86 7.41
CA ILE A 504 3.74 -16.48 7.54
C ILE A 504 4.75 -15.48 6.98
N GLU A 505 6.04 -15.64 7.30
CA GLU A 505 7.13 -14.84 6.70
C GLU A 505 7.10 -14.91 5.17
N GLY A 506 6.97 -16.12 4.62
CA GLY A 506 6.88 -16.36 3.19
C GLY A 506 5.64 -15.73 2.55
N THR A 507 4.48 -15.88 3.17
CA THR A 507 3.23 -15.25 2.71
C THR A 507 3.36 -13.72 2.71
N ILE A 508 3.98 -13.12 3.73
CA ILE A 508 4.24 -11.67 3.79
C ILE A 508 5.20 -11.25 2.66
N ALA A 509 6.27 -12.00 2.42
CA ALA A 509 7.21 -11.74 1.33
C ALA A 509 6.49 -11.80 -0.03
N LEU A 510 5.70 -12.83 -0.26
CA LEU A 510 4.91 -12.99 -1.49
C LEU A 510 3.89 -11.86 -1.69
N LEU A 511 3.19 -11.45 -0.63
CA LEU A 511 2.30 -10.28 -0.69
C LEU A 511 3.05 -9.03 -1.16
N ASN A 512 4.31 -8.87 -0.73
CA ASN A 512 5.18 -7.77 -1.11
C ASN A 512 5.94 -8.00 -2.43
N ASN A 513 5.55 -9.00 -3.22
CA ASN A 513 6.20 -9.40 -4.48
C ASN A 513 7.70 -9.73 -4.32
N GLN A 514 8.09 -10.24 -3.16
CA GLN A 514 9.44 -10.72 -2.90
C GLN A 514 9.51 -12.25 -3.06
N PRO A 515 10.58 -12.79 -3.67
CA PRO A 515 10.77 -14.23 -3.74
C PRO A 515 10.99 -14.81 -2.35
N PHE A 516 10.51 -16.04 -2.13
CA PHE A 516 10.69 -16.75 -0.88
C PHE A 516 10.90 -18.24 -1.15
N ASP A 517 11.89 -18.84 -0.51
CA ASP A 517 12.21 -20.26 -0.62
C ASP A 517 11.72 -20.97 0.65
N PHE A 518 10.52 -21.57 0.56
CA PHE A 518 9.89 -22.25 1.70
C PHE A 518 10.70 -23.46 2.17
N ALA A 519 11.31 -24.22 1.25
CA ALA A 519 12.08 -25.41 1.59
C ALA A 519 13.34 -25.04 2.39
N PHE A 520 14.08 -24.02 1.94
CA PHE A 520 15.23 -23.53 2.69
C PHE A 520 14.83 -22.96 4.05
N ARG A 521 13.75 -22.18 4.11
CA ARG A 521 13.33 -21.59 5.39
C ARG A 521 12.83 -22.65 6.38
N GLU A 522 12.11 -23.67 5.91
CA GLU A 522 11.71 -24.83 6.72
C GLU A 522 12.94 -25.53 7.30
N MET A 523 13.96 -25.81 6.47
CA MET A 523 15.23 -26.41 6.91
C MET A 523 15.90 -25.60 8.03
N VAL A 524 16.01 -24.27 7.89
CA VAL A 524 16.63 -23.43 8.94
C VAL A 524 15.80 -23.43 10.23
N TYR A 525 14.47 -23.42 10.13
CA TYR A 525 13.59 -23.49 11.30
C TYR A 525 13.70 -24.84 12.02
N ASP A 526 13.74 -25.94 11.29
CA ASP A 526 13.92 -27.29 11.83
C ASP A 526 15.29 -27.43 12.50
N LEU A 527 16.35 -26.94 11.85
CA LEU A 527 17.70 -26.91 12.39
C LEU A 527 17.79 -26.05 13.66
N SER A 528 17.15 -24.87 13.66
CA SER A 528 17.09 -23.97 14.81
C SER A 528 16.42 -24.63 16.01
N ASN A 529 15.32 -25.35 15.79
CA ASN A 529 14.62 -26.09 16.84
C ASN A 529 15.47 -27.26 17.34
N ALA A 530 16.07 -28.03 16.43
CA ALA A 530 16.88 -29.19 16.75
C ALA A 530 18.14 -28.84 17.58
N LEU A 531 18.80 -27.73 17.24
CA LEU A 531 20.01 -27.27 17.92
C LEU A 531 19.73 -26.30 19.09
N SER A 532 18.45 -25.95 19.34
CA SER A 532 18.04 -24.96 20.34
C SER A 532 18.71 -23.59 20.15
N LEU A 533 18.79 -23.13 18.89
CA LEU A 533 19.45 -21.88 18.53
C LEU A 533 18.68 -20.66 19.04
N ASN A 534 19.41 -19.60 19.36
CA ASN A 534 18.81 -18.30 19.62
C ASN A 534 18.42 -17.59 18.31
N GLN A 535 17.72 -16.45 18.42
CA GLN A 535 17.23 -15.71 17.26
C GLN A 535 18.36 -15.18 16.37
N ASP A 536 19.46 -14.68 16.95
CA ASP A 536 20.62 -14.15 16.18
C ASP A 536 21.30 -15.26 15.36
N GLN A 537 21.44 -16.46 15.94
CA GLN A 537 21.96 -17.64 15.26
C GLN A 537 21.06 -18.10 14.10
N LYS A 538 19.74 -18.12 14.31
CA LYS A 538 18.77 -18.45 13.27
C LYS A 538 18.80 -17.44 12.13
N ASP A 539 18.83 -16.15 12.44
CA ASP A 539 18.89 -15.07 11.45
C ASP A 539 20.20 -15.11 10.66
N TRP A 540 21.31 -15.43 11.34
CA TRP A 540 22.59 -15.66 10.67
C TRP A 540 22.51 -16.81 9.66
N LEU A 541 21.91 -17.96 10.02
CA LEU A 541 21.73 -19.09 9.11
C LEU A 541 20.83 -18.75 7.91
N ILE A 542 19.81 -17.92 8.12
CA ILE A 542 18.95 -17.41 7.04
C ILE A 542 19.77 -16.63 6.01
N ASP A 543 20.74 -15.82 6.47
CA ASP A 543 21.59 -14.99 5.62
C ASP A 543 22.79 -15.74 5.01
N HIS A 544 23.14 -16.92 5.55
CA HIS A 544 24.31 -17.73 5.18
C HIS A 544 23.90 -19.13 4.70
N ARG A 545 23.25 -19.19 3.53
CA ARG A 545 22.66 -20.41 2.97
C ARG A 545 23.62 -21.59 2.87
N ALA A 546 24.83 -21.37 2.36
CA ALA A 546 25.78 -22.46 2.12
C ALA A 546 26.21 -23.13 3.44
N GLU A 547 26.43 -22.33 4.46
CA GLU A 547 26.77 -22.74 5.81
C GLU A 547 25.58 -23.44 6.49
N ALA A 548 24.36 -22.94 6.31
CA ALA A 548 23.15 -23.59 6.81
C ALA A 548 22.91 -24.96 6.18
N GLU A 549 23.06 -25.09 4.86
CA GLU A 549 22.94 -26.38 4.15
C GLU A 549 24.04 -27.36 4.58
N ALA A 550 25.29 -26.89 4.76
CA ALA A 550 26.39 -27.72 5.26
C ALA A 550 26.16 -28.20 6.70
N LEU A 551 25.65 -27.31 7.57
CA LEU A 551 25.35 -27.64 8.96
C LEU A 551 24.20 -28.65 9.07
N ASP A 552 23.14 -28.45 8.29
CA ASP A 552 22.01 -29.38 8.21
C ASP A 552 22.47 -30.76 7.71
N GLN A 553 23.27 -30.82 6.64
CA GLN A 553 23.81 -32.07 6.14
C GLN A 553 24.67 -32.80 7.20
N TYR A 554 25.53 -32.08 7.91
CA TYR A 554 26.32 -32.67 9.00
C TYR A 554 25.43 -33.18 10.13
N TYR A 555 24.49 -32.35 10.59
CA TYR A 555 23.61 -32.68 11.71
C TYR A 555 22.71 -33.87 11.39
N THR A 556 22.09 -33.90 10.21
CA THR A 556 21.24 -35.02 9.77
C THR A 556 22.02 -36.33 9.61
N THR A 557 23.30 -36.26 9.25
CA THR A 557 24.16 -37.44 9.10
C THR A 557 24.69 -37.98 10.43
N THR A 558 25.10 -37.09 11.34
CA THR A 558 25.84 -37.47 12.56
C THR A 558 24.99 -37.43 13.83
N ASN A 559 23.93 -36.63 13.83
CA ASN A 559 23.12 -36.28 15.00
C ASN A 559 23.95 -35.68 16.16
N ASN A 560 25.09 -35.04 15.86
CA ASN A 560 26.00 -34.46 16.87
C ASN A 560 25.69 -32.97 17.14
N ILE A 561 24.82 -32.72 18.12
CA ILE A 561 24.36 -31.38 18.51
C ILE A 561 25.50 -30.48 19.00
N ASN A 562 26.43 -31.01 19.79
CA ASN A 562 27.49 -30.21 20.41
C ASN A 562 28.43 -29.63 19.34
N PHE A 563 28.88 -30.48 18.42
CA PHE A 563 29.74 -30.03 17.33
C PHE A 563 29.01 -29.08 16.39
N ALA A 564 27.75 -29.35 16.04
CA ALA A 564 26.98 -28.45 15.18
C ALA A 564 26.85 -27.04 15.79
N ASN A 565 26.62 -26.95 17.11
CA ASN A 565 26.59 -25.68 17.82
C ASN A 565 27.95 -24.97 17.86
N GLU A 566 29.04 -25.72 18.10
CA GLU A 566 30.41 -25.16 18.06
C GLU A 566 30.79 -24.68 16.65
N ALA A 567 30.43 -25.45 15.61
CA ALA A 567 30.63 -25.10 14.22
C ALA A 567 29.93 -23.79 13.85
N LEU A 568 28.64 -23.66 14.19
CA LEU A 568 27.90 -22.42 13.97
C LEU A 568 28.55 -21.23 14.70
N ASN A 569 28.92 -21.41 15.98
CA ASN A 569 29.58 -20.36 16.74
C ASN A 569 30.95 -19.99 16.15
N ALA A 570 31.71 -20.96 15.65
CA ALA A 570 32.99 -20.70 14.99
C ALA A 570 32.78 -19.85 13.74
N TRP A 571 31.85 -20.22 12.84
CA TRP A 571 31.54 -19.43 11.65
C TRP A 571 31.04 -18.01 11.96
N MET A 572 30.13 -17.85 12.93
CA MET A 572 29.66 -16.53 13.36
C MET A 572 30.79 -15.63 13.90
N ASN A 573 31.86 -16.23 14.44
CA ASN A 573 33.05 -15.52 14.92
C ASN A 573 34.16 -15.40 13.85
N GLY A 574 33.88 -15.75 12.59
CA GLY A 574 34.84 -15.70 11.49
C GLY A 574 35.93 -16.79 11.55
N GLY A 575 35.69 -17.86 12.31
CA GLY A 575 36.54 -19.05 12.34
C GLY A 575 36.15 -20.05 11.24
N ASP A 576 37.09 -20.94 10.93
CA ASP A 576 36.85 -22.07 10.01
C ASP A 576 36.28 -23.28 10.77
N VAL A 577 35.49 -24.10 10.08
CA VAL A 577 34.95 -25.37 10.59
C VAL A 577 35.44 -26.50 9.69
N ASP A 578 36.03 -27.52 10.30
CA ASP A 578 36.41 -28.77 9.61
C ASP A 578 35.48 -29.89 10.06
N PHE A 579 34.64 -30.37 9.16
CA PHE A 579 33.71 -31.48 9.43
C PHE A 579 34.40 -32.85 9.35
N ASP A 580 35.61 -32.94 8.77
CA ASP A 580 36.39 -34.17 8.61
C ASP A 580 37.61 -34.14 9.54
N GLU A 581 37.78 -35.11 10.44
CA GLU A 581 38.95 -35.17 11.32
C GLU A 581 40.22 -35.60 10.54
N ARG A 582 41.05 -34.63 10.10
CA ARG A 582 42.24 -34.88 9.24
C ARG A 582 43.58 -35.08 9.97
N VAL A 583 43.64 -34.73 11.26
CA VAL A 583 44.80 -34.99 12.13
C VAL A 583 44.38 -35.99 13.19
N ILE A 584 44.88 -37.21 13.06
CA ILE A 584 44.42 -38.38 13.79
C ILE A 584 45.48 -38.76 14.84
N GLU A 585 45.06 -38.91 16.09
CA GLU A 585 45.88 -39.47 17.15
C GLU A 585 45.48 -40.94 17.36
N GLU A 586 46.39 -41.89 17.10
CA GLU A 586 46.08 -43.30 17.39
C GLU A 586 46.06 -43.55 18.91
N GLU A 587 45.29 -44.55 19.35
CA GLU A 587 45.19 -44.94 20.77
C GLU A 587 46.55 -45.17 21.44
N SER A 588 47.54 -45.69 20.70
CA SER A 588 48.92 -45.89 21.21
C SER A 588 49.65 -44.57 21.50
N PHE A 589 49.29 -43.51 20.78
CA PHE A 589 49.83 -42.17 20.97
C PHE A 589 49.10 -41.45 22.10
N GLU A 590 47.77 -41.57 22.15
CA GLU A 590 46.95 -41.02 23.23
C GLU A 590 47.44 -41.50 24.60
N ASN A 591 47.41 -40.62 25.60
CA ASN A 591 47.88 -40.88 26.97
C ASN A 591 49.36 -41.32 27.08
N SER A 592 50.13 -41.28 26.00
CA SER A 592 51.57 -41.54 26.04
C SER A 592 52.34 -40.27 26.45
N LYS A 593 53.61 -40.46 26.85
CA LYS A 593 54.54 -39.35 27.02
C LYS A 593 54.69 -38.49 25.75
N ALA A 594 54.54 -39.08 24.57
CA ALA A 594 54.61 -38.35 23.32
C ALA A 594 53.40 -37.42 23.11
N ASN A 595 52.18 -37.88 23.45
CA ASN A 595 50.98 -37.04 23.42
C ASN A 595 51.08 -35.87 24.42
N CYS A 596 51.57 -36.11 25.65
CA CYS A 596 51.80 -35.01 26.62
C CYS A 596 52.74 -33.92 26.07
N VAL A 597 53.86 -34.30 25.44
CA VAL A 597 54.81 -33.35 24.84
C VAL A 597 54.20 -32.67 23.61
N TYR A 598 53.46 -33.41 22.79
CA TYR A 598 52.77 -32.90 21.60
C TYR A 598 51.72 -31.84 21.94
N GLU A 599 50.88 -32.06 22.95
CA GLU A 599 49.86 -31.10 23.38
C GLU A 599 50.48 -29.79 23.88
N LYS A 600 51.54 -29.88 24.69
CA LYS A 600 52.31 -28.70 25.12
C LYS A 600 52.97 -27.98 23.93
N LEU A 601 53.44 -28.70 22.92
CA LEU A 601 53.94 -28.09 21.70
C LEU A 601 52.82 -27.40 20.92
N LYS A 602 51.65 -28.02 20.76
CA LYS A 602 50.48 -27.43 20.10
C LYS A 602 50.05 -26.13 20.78
N GLU A 603 50.08 -26.10 22.11
CA GLU A 603 49.76 -24.91 22.91
C GLU A 603 50.80 -23.79 22.72
N ARG A 604 52.10 -24.13 22.74
CA ARG A 604 53.18 -23.13 22.91
C ARG A 604 53.90 -22.75 21.61
N SER A 605 54.01 -23.66 20.65
CA SER A 605 54.82 -23.49 19.45
C SER A 605 53.98 -23.10 18.23
N GLN A 606 54.19 -21.87 17.74
CA GLN A 606 53.60 -21.44 16.48
C GLN A 606 54.12 -22.27 15.30
N GLY A 607 55.41 -22.62 15.29
CA GLY A 607 56.02 -23.41 14.22
C GLY A 607 55.38 -24.79 14.05
N LEU A 608 55.07 -25.49 15.16
CA LEU A 608 54.35 -26.76 15.07
C LEU A 608 52.91 -26.57 14.56
N ARG A 609 52.18 -25.57 15.10
CA ARG A 609 50.82 -25.28 14.65
C ARG A 609 50.74 -24.97 13.16
N ASP A 610 51.69 -24.22 12.62
CA ASP A 610 51.72 -23.90 11.20
C ASP A 610 52.03 -25.13 10.33
N LEU A 611 52.89 -26.04 10.81
CA LEU A 611 53.15 -27.32 10.13
C LEU A 611 51.90 -28.21 10.09
N ILE A 612 51.12 -28.26 11.18
CA ILE A 612 49.94 -29.14 11.29
C ILE A 612 48.70 -28.52 10.64
N ARG A 613 48.49 -27.19 10.75
CA ARG A 613 47.35 -26.48 10.13
C ARG A 613 47.22 -26.77 8.63
N ASN A 614 48.34 -27.01 7.98
CA ASN A 614 48.42 -27.39 6.58
C ASN A 614 47.64 -28.68 6.20
N PHE A 615 47.27 -29.50 7.18
CA PHE A 615 46.46 -30.72 7.05
C PHE A 615 44.98 -30.50 7.44
N LEU A 616 44.66 -29.45 8.19
CA LEU A 616 43.31 -29.12 8.68
C LEU A 616 42.51 -28.23 7.72
N ILE A 617 43.19 -27.42 6.91
CA ILE A 617 42.51 -26.66 5.85
C ILE A 617 42.20 -27.63 4.72
N THR A 618 41.01 -27.50 4.11
CA THR A 618 40.63 -28.14 2.84
C THR A 618 41.57 -27.70 1.70
N ASN A 619 42.79 -28.22 1.73
CA ASN A 619 43.76 -28.16 0.65
C ASN A 619 43.28 -29.14 -0.44
N PRO A 620 43.57 -28.90 -1.74
CA PRO A 620 43.20 -29.82 -2.83
C PRO A 620 43.94 -31.17 -2.78
N VAL A 621 44.57 -31.50 -1.65
CA VAL A 621 45.30 -32.74 -1.39
C VAL A 621 44.62 -33.39 -0.19
N ASN A 622 43.93 -34.52 -0.42
CA ASN A 622 43.41 -35.37 0.65
C ASN A 622 44.59 -36.07 1.31
N ALA A 623 45.23 -35.39 2.27
CA ALA A 623 46.31 -35.94 3.07
C ALA A 623 45.96 -35.84 4.56
N ASP A 624 45.95 -36.98 5.22
CA ASP A 624 45.69 -37.11 6.65
C ASP A 624 47.03 -37.30 7.37
N LEU A 625 47.14 -36.73 8.56
CA LEU A 625 48.32 -36.87 9.42
C LEU A 625 47.97 -37.74 10.61
N THR A 626 48.70 -38.83 10.80
CA THR A 626 48.48 -39.76 11.93
C THR A 626 49.68 -39.77 12.86
N PHE A 627 49.44 -39.63 14.17
CA PHE A 627 50.45 -39.82 15.21
C PHE A 627 50.28 -41.18 15.89
N ARG A 628 51.39 -41.91 16.06
CA ARG A 628 51.42 -43.25 16.68
C ARG A 628 52.66 -43.47 17.53
N VAL A 629 52.57 -44.30 18.57
CA VAL A 629 53.73 -44.87 19.28
C VAL A 629 53.85 -46.36 18.96
N ALA A 630 55.02 -46.79 18.48
CA ALA A 630 55.27 -48.20 18.16
C ALA A 630 56.78 -48.52 18.16
N PRO A 631 57.19 -49.79 18.30
CA PRO A 631 58.60 -50.15 18.23
C PRO A 631 59.12 -49.98 16.80
N ILE A 632 60.23 -49.24 16.64
CA ILE A 632 60.91 -49.06 15.35
C ILE A 632 62.17 -49.92 15.30
N GLN A 633 62.27 -50.75 14.26
CA GLN A 633 63.44 -51.59 13.98
C GLN A 633 64.35 -50.90 12.95
N HIS A 634 65.66 -50.90 13.20
CA HIS A 634 66.66 -50.39 12.26
C HIS A 634 67.54 -51.54 11.74
N PRO A 635 67.96 -51.54 10.45
CA PRO A 635 68.77 -52.62 9.88
C PRO A 635 70.10 -52.84 10.61
N ASN A 636 70.66 -51.78 11.18
CA ASN A 636 71.76 -51.87 12.13
C ASN A 636 71.21 -51.86 13.56
N PRO A 637 71.31 -52.96 14.33
CA PRO A 637 70.77 -53.06 15.69
C PRO A 637 71.49 -52.14 16.69
N LEU A 638 72.63 -51.55 16.32
CA LEU A 638 73.35 -50.57 17.14
C LEU A 638 72.80 -49.15 17.00
N VAL A 639 71.86 -48.92 16.08
CA VAL A 639 71.23 -47.61 15.84
C VAL A 639 69.77 -47.70 16.28
N ILE A 640 69.39 -46.90 17.28
CA ILE A 640 68.01 -46.83 17.76
C ILE A 640 67.42 -45.49 17.28
N PRO A 641 66.61 -45.48 16.20
CA PRO A 641 66.04 -44.24 15.67
C PRO A 641 65.06 -43.62 16.66
N ASN A 642 64.94 -42.30 16.62
CA ASN A 642 64.08 -41.57 17.53
C ASN A 642 62.62 -41.58 17.07
N ALA A 643 62.38 -41.43 15.79
CA ALA A 643 61.07 -41.57 15.22
C ALA A 643 61.24 -41.91 13.74
N ASN A 644 60.12 -42.13 13.08
CA ASN A 644 60.08 -42.25 11.63
C ASN A 644 58.78 -41.64 11.12
N THR A 645 58.90 -40.82 10.09
CA THR A 645 57.77 -40.40 9.27
C THR A 645 57.68 -41.29 8.04
N SER A 646 56.56 -41.99 7.86
CA SER A 646 56.36 -42.84 6.71
C SER A 646 56.07 -42.02 5.45
N SER A 647 56.54 -42.48 4.29
CA SER A 647 56.03 -41.97 3.03
C SER A 647 54.52 -42.21 2.92
N PRO A 648 53.79 -41.28 2.29
CA PRO A 648 52.33 -41.33 2.25
C PRO A 648 51.81 -42.56 1.51
N ARG A 649 50.78 -43.20 2.06
CA ARG A 649 50.02 -44.29 1.43
C ARG A 649 48.53 -43.97 1.51
N ASN A 650 47.86 -43.91 0.37
CA ASN A 650 46.43 -43.54 0.28
C ASN A 650 46.10 -42.21 0.97
N GLY A 651 47.02 -41.24 0.93
CA GLY A 651 46.85 -39.93 1.57
C GLY A 651 47.30 -39.90 3.03
N MET A 652 47.50 -41.04 3.68
CA MET A 652 47.89 -41.10 5.08
C MET A 652 49.40 -40.98 5.26
N ILE A 653 49.84 -39.98 6.04
CA ILE A 653 51.21 -39.79 6.49
C ILE A 653 51.27 -40.11 7.98
N THR A 654 52.09 -41.08 8.37
CA THR A 654 52.18 -41.53 9.77
C THR A 654 53.50 -41.12 10.39
N ILE A 655 53.45 -40.36 11.49
CA ILE A 655 54.58 -40.11 12.38
C ILE A 655 54.55 -41.18 13.47
N THR A 656 55.55 -42.07 13.45
CA THR A 656 55.73 -43.10 14.48
C THR A 656 56.85 -42.68 15.44
N ILE A 657 56.53 -42.47 16.71
CA ILE A 657 57.51 -42.27 17.78
C ILE A 657 57.97 -43.63 18.30
N ASN A 658 59.30 -43.82 18.37
CA ASN A 658 59.86 -45.12 18.76
C ASN A 658 59.61 -45.44 20.24
N GLU A 659 58.82 -46.46 20.50
CA GLU A 659 58.51 -46.94 21.85
C GLU A 659 59.75 -47.43 22.60
N ASN A 660 60.69 -48.07 21.89
CA ASN A 660 61.85 -48.77 22.48
C ASN A 660 62.79 -47.89 23.33
N ASN A 661 62.76 -46.58 23.13
CA ASN A 661 63.56 -45.60 23.87
C ASN A 661 62.73 -44.39 24.33
N LEU A 662 61.40 -44.43 24.26
CA LEU A 662 60.53 -43.30 24.62
C LEU A 662 60.67 -42.92 26.10
N ALA A 663 60.76 -43.92 26.97
CA ALA A 663 60.93 -43.72 28.42
C ALA A 663 62.22 -42.94 28.74
N ASP A 664 63.31 -43.24 28.03
CA ASP A 664 64.64 -42.70 28.31
C ASP A 664 64.92 -41.31 27.74
N ARG A 665 64.03 -40.78 26.88
CA ARG A 665 64.22 -39.46 26.27
C ARG A 665 63.92 -38.31 27.20
N THR A 666 64.61 -37.21 27.00
CA THR A 666 64.22 -35.96 27.63
C THR A 666 62.96 -35.39 26.97
N GLU A 667 62.14 -34.65 27.71
CA GLU A 667 60.91 -34.04 27.18
C GLU A 667 61.21 -33.05 26.04
N LEU A 668 62.24 -32.23 26.19
CA LEU A 668 62.66 -31.26 25.16
C LEU A 668 63.29 -31.97 23.95
N GLY A 669 64.01 -33.08 24.18
CA GLY A 669 64.53 -33.92 23.11
C GLY A 669 63.42 -34.63 22.33
N LEU A 670 62.34 -35.01 23.00
CA LEU A 670 61.12 -35.54 22.38
C LEU A 670 60.37 -34.43 21.62
N ALA A 671 60.29 -33.22 22.18
CA ALA A 671 59.68 -32.07 21.52
C ALA A 671 60.38 -31.75 20.20
N ARG A 672 61.73 -31.69 20.22
CA ARG A 672 62.56 -31.58 19.01
C ARG A 672 62.22 -32.67 17.99
N THR A 673 62.09 -33.91 18.45
CA THR A 673 61.78 -35.05 17.57
C THR A 673 60.43 -34.88 16.90
N ILE A 674 59.38 -34.51 17.64
CA ILE A 674 58.02 -34.31 17.08
C ILE A 674 58.03 -33.23 15.99
N VAL A 675 58.70 -32.10 16.23
CA VAL A 675 58.81 -31.01 15.24
C VAL A 675 59.59 -31.46 14.01
N HIS A 676 60.69 -32.20 14.21
CA HIS A 676 61.50 -32.78 13.13
C HIS A 676 60.65 -33.69 12.22
N GLU A 677 59.88 -34.60 12.81
CA GLU A 677 58.98 -35.48 12.05
C GLU A 677 57.82 -34.72 11.40
N ALA A 678 57.27 -33.69 12.05
CA ALA A 678 56.24 -32.84 11.44
C ALA A 678 56.75 -32.09 10.19
N ILE A 679 58.04 -31.74 10.15
CA ILE A 679 58.67 -31.17 8.95
C ILE A 679 58.75 -32.23 7.84
N HIS A 680 59.15 -33.47 8.15
CA HIS A 680 59.10 -34.57 7.16
C HIS A 680 57.68 -34.77 6.61
N ALA A 681 56.67 -34.78 7.49
CA ALA A 681 55.28 -34.93 7.09
C ALA A 681 54.81 -33.79 6.16
N ASN A 682 55.16 -32.54 6.49
CA ASN A 682 54.85 -31.40 5.64
C ASN A 682 55.54 -31.47 4.27
N MET A 683 56.80 -31.93 4.21
CA MET A 683 57.49 -32.16 2.93
C MET A 683 56.79 -33.25 2.10
N TYR A 684 56.32 -34.33 2.73
CA TYR A 684 55.54 -35.36 2.03
C TYR A 684 54.19 -34.84 1.53
N ARG A 685 53.49 -34.01 2.32
CA ARG A 685 52.26 -33.33 1.87
C ARG A 685 52.53 -32.44 0.65
N GLN A 686 53.61 -31.66 0.67
CA GLN A 686 54.03 -30.85 -0.48
C GLN A 686 54.31 -31.72 -1.71
N LEU A 687 54.96 -32.87 -1.55
CA LEU A 687 55.16 -33.82 -2.64
C LEU A 687 53.84 -34.38 -3.17
N LEU A 688 52.88 -34.76 -2.31
CA LEU A 688 51.56 -35.21 -2.74
C LEU A 688 50.81 -34.16 -3.58
N GLN A 689 50.93 -32.88 -3.20
CA GLN A 689 50.33 -31.77 -3.92
C GLN A 689 50.80 -31.67 -5.37
N VAL A 690 52.05 -32.05 -5.62
CA VAL A 690 52.64 -31.94 -6.96
C VAL A 690 52.49 -33.25 -7.75
N PHE A 691 52.54 -34.40 -7.09
CA PHE A 691 52.52 -35.70 -7.76
C PHE A 691 51.13 -36.16 -8.20
N ASN A 692 50.06 -35.77 -7.49
CA ASN A 692 48.67 -36.12 -7.81
C ASN A 692 48.46 -37.61 -8.19
N ASN A 693 48.91 -38.52 -7.33
CA ASN A 693 48.94 -39.96 -7.59
C ASN A 693 48.24 -40.74 -6.48
N ASN A 694 46.91 -40.56 -6.35
CA ASN A 694 46.04 -41.25 -5.39
C ASN A 694 46.62 -41.29 -3.95
N GLY A 695 47.20 -40.18 -3.50
CA GLY A 695 47.75 -40.09 -2.15
C GLY A 695 49.03 -40.90 -1.91
N SER A 696 49.76 -41.28 -2.97
CA SER A 696 51.06 -41.95 -2.88
C SER A 696 52.14 -41.25 -3.71
N ILE A 697 53.37 -41.25 -3.22
CA ILE A 697 54.55 -40.76 -3.95
C ILE A 697 55.32 -41.86 -4.71
N SER A 698 54.85 -43.12 -4.65
CA SER A 698 55.47 -44.24 -5.36
C SER A 698 55.01 -44.36 -6.81
N GLY A 699 55.88 -44.82 -7.72
CA GLY A 699 55.50 -45.15 -9.11
C GLY A 699 55.57 -44.00 -10.11
N ILE A 700 56.22 -42.90 -9.74
CA ILE A 700 56.35 -41.71 -10.58
C ILE A 700 57.46 -41.94 -11.61
N SER A 701 57.13 -41.77 -12.89
CA SER A 701 58.13 -41.93 -13.96
C SER A 701 59.19 -40.82 -13.88
N HIS A 702 60.41 -41.14 -14.31
CA HIS A 702 61.50 -40.16 -14.37
C HIS A 702 61.14 -38.93 -15.22
N SER A 703 60.38 -39.12 -16.31
CA SER A 703 59.90 -38.02 -17.15
C SER A 703 58.85 -37.15 -16.45
N ARG A 704 57.92 -37.73 -15.69
CA ARG A 704 56.93 -36.98 -14.90
C ARG A 704 57.60 -36.19 -13.79
N PHE A 705 58.61 -36.77 -13.15
CA PHE A 705 59.41 -36.10 -12.13
C PHE A 705 60.15 -34.88 -12.69
N GLN A 706 60.79 -35.00 -13.87
CA GLN A 706 61.46 -33.88 -14.54
C GLN A 706 60.48 -32.79 -14.97
N GLN A 707 59.28 -33.15 -15.42
CA GLN A 707 58.23 -32.18 -15.75
C GLN A 707 57.82 -31.37 -14.52
N ILE A 708 57.61 -32.06 -13.40
CA ILE A 708 57.23 -31.47 -12.10
C ILE A 708 58.31 -30.53 -11.57
N LEU A 709 59.60 -30.88 -11.72
CA LEU A 709 60.72 -30.01 -11.35
C LEU A 709 60.70 -28.65 -12.09
N ASN A 710 60.07 -28.58 -13.26
CA ASN A 710 59.93 -27.37 -14.06
C ASN A 710 58.66 -26.54 -13.72
N GLU A 711 57.71 -27.10 -12.95
CA GLU A 711 56.47 -26.41 -12.56
C GLU A 711 56.68 -25.35 -11.45
N ASN A 712 57.89 -25.28 -10.87
CA ASN A 712 58.36 -24.29 -9.87
C ASN A 712 57.49 -24.11 -8.61
N LYS A 713 56.64 -25.09 -8.28
CA LYS A 713 55.92 -25.15 -7.00
C LYS A 713 56.88 -25.70 -5.94
N PHE A 714 57.18 -24.99 -4.85
CA PHE A 714 58.19 -25.37 -3.84
C PHE A 714 59.66 -25.37 -4.35
N PRO A 715 60.19 -24.20 -4.74
CA PRO A 715 61.51 -24.08 -5.36
C PRO A 715 62.67 -24.61 -4.50
N ASP A 716 62.66 -24.37 -3.19
CA ASP A 716 63.71 -24.86 -2.28
C ASP A 716 63.73 -26.39 -2.20
N MET A 717 62.54 -27.02 -2.11
CA MET A 717 62.44 -28.48 -2.05
C MET A 717 62.97 -29.15 -3.32
N PHE A 718 62.57 -28.62 -4.47
CA PHE A 718 63.03 -29.17 -5.75
C PHE A 718 64.49 -28.85 -6.05
N ALA A 719 65.04 -27.73 -5.53
CA ALA A 719 66.47 -27.47 -5.56
C ALA A 719 67.25 -28.50 -4.74
N ALA A 720 66.82 -28.76 -3.51
CA ALA A 720 67.44 -29.78 -2.65
C ALA A 720 67.36 -31.19 -3.26
N ILE A 721 66.22 -31.56 -3.87
CA ILE A 721 66.08 -32.83 -4.60
C ILE A 721 67.10 -32.96 -5.74
N ARG A 722 67.34 -31.88 -6.50
CA ARG A 722 68.32 -31.88 -7.60
C ARG A 722 69.76 -32.00 -7.08
N GLN A 723 70.05 -31.36 -5.95
CA GLN A 723 71.40 -31.32 -5.38
C GLN A 723 71.76 -32.61 -4.63
N TYR A 724 70.86 -33.09 -3.77
CA TYR A 724 71.14 -34.17 -2.82
C TYR A 724 70.51 -35.51 -3.20
N GLY A 725 69.55 -35.51 -4.13
CA GLY A 725 68.79 -36.70 -4.53
C GLY A 725 67.59 -36.99 -3.61
N PHE A 726 66.65 -37.81 -4.11
CA PHE A 726 65.36 -38.05 -3.46
C PHE A 726 65.46 -38.76 -2.10
N ASP A 727 66.51 -39.55 -1.87
CA ASP A 727 66.68 -40.29 -0.61
C ASP A 727 67.31 -39.44 0.50
N ARG A 728 67.91 -38.30 0.17
CA ARG A 728 68.69 -37.47 1.11
C ARG A 728 68.17 -36.05 1.29
N PHE A 729 67.44 -35.51 0.31
CA PHE A 729 67.09 -34.09 0.30
C PHE A 729 66.38 -33.60 1.56
N GLN A 730 65.57 -34.44 2.23
CA GLN A 730 64.74 -33.98 3.35
C GLN A 730 65.58 -33.46 4.51
N HIS A 731 66.62 -34.21 4.94
CA HIS A 731 67.49 -33.76 6.03
C HIS A 731 68.37 -32.58 5.60
N ASP A 732 68.95 -32.62 4.40
CA ASP A 732 69.81 -31.53 3.90
C ASP A 732 69.02 -30.22 3.77
N LEU A 733 67.80 -30.27 3.20
CA LEU A 733 66.87 -29.14 3.15
C LEU A 733 66.44 -28.67 4.55
N MET A 734 66.22 -29.60 5.47
CA MET A 734 65.86 -29.27 6.84
C MET A 734 66.96 -28.48 7.53
N ALA A 735 68.22 -28.91 7.39
CA ALA A 735 69.37 -28.22 7.95
C ALA A 735 69.53 -26.80 7.38
N GLU A 736 69.31 -26.61 6.07
CA GLU A 736 69.46 -25.31 5.42
C GLU A 736 68.32 -24.33 5.71
N LYS A 737 67.06 -24.82 5.77
CA LYS A 737 65.86 -23.97 5.72
C LYS A 737 64.96 -24.07 6.94
N TYR A 738 64.95 -25.21 7.63
CA TYR A 738 63.99 -25.50 8.71
C TYR A 738 64.63 -25.56 10.10
N LEU A 739 65.96 -25.46 10.21
CA LEU A 739 66.64 -25.47 11.51
C LEU A 739 66.11 -24.38 12.46
N GLY A 740 65.84 -23.18 11.94
CA GLY A 740 65.23 -22.09 12.71
C GLY A 740 63.83 -22.43 13.25
N ILE A 741 63.01 -23.14 12.47
CA ILE A 741 61.67 -23.59 12.90
C ILE A 741 61.79 -24.58 14.07
N ILE A 742 62.78 -25.48 14.03
CA ILE A 742 63.04 -26.41 15.14
C ILE A 742 63.49 -25.63 16.39
N VAL A 743 64.43 -24.71 16.25
CA VAL A 743 64.94 -23.85 17.34
C VAL A 743 63.79 -23.08 18.00
N ASP A 744 62.98 -22.38 17.22
CA ASP A 744 61.87 -21.59 17.73
C ASP A 744 60.83 -22.45 18.43
N ALA A 745 60.53 -23.63 17.89
CA ALA A 745 59.55 -24.54 18.46
C ALA A 745 59.99 -25.11 19.82
N ILE A 746 61.24 -25.58 19.94
CA ILE A 746 61.74 -26.13 21.20
C ILE A 746 62.00 -25.05 22.25
N LYS A 747 62.41 -23.85 21.82
CA LYS A 747 62.52 -22.68 22.69
C LYS A 747 61.16 -22.26 23.24
N ALA A 748 60.12 -22.26 22.42
CA ALA A 748 58.76 -21.95 22.85
C ALA A 748 58.21 -23.03 23.81
N TYR A 749 58.44 -24.31 23.51
CA TYR A 749 58.06 -25.43 24.38
C TYR A 749 58.64 -25.27 25.79
N ASP A 750 59.95 -25.00 25.85
CA ASP A 750 60.74 -24.87 27.06
C ASP A 750 60.59 -23.51 27.75
N LYS A 751 59.75 -22.61 27.19
CA LYS A 751 59.55 -21.24 27.70
C LYS A 751 60.87 -20.46 27.81
N ASN A 752 61.80 -20.72 26.90
CA ASN A 752 63.09 -20.03 26.80
C ASN A 752 63.95 -20.11 28.08
N GLN A 753 64.00 -21.26 28.74
CA GLN A 753 64.80 -21.49 29.96
C GLN A 753 66.31 -21.66 29.70
N HIS A 754 66.71 -21.96 28.46
CA HIS A 754 68.11 -22.12 28.05
C HIS A 754 68.58 -21.01 27.11
N SER A 755 69.88 -20.98 26.84
CA SER A 755 70.45 -20.00 25.91
C SER A 755 70.03 -20.29 24.47
N GLU A 756 69.98 -19.25 23.64
CA GLU A 756 69.73 -19.38 22.20
C GLU A 756 70.67 -20.40 21.54
N GLN A 757 71.95 -20.39 21.93
CA GLN A 757 72.94 -21.30 21.39
C GLN A 757 72.65 -22.76 21.76
N PHE A 758 72.16 -23.01 22.98
CA PHE A 758 71.75 -24.34 23.39
C PHE A 758 70.63 -24.89 22.50
N TYR A 759 69.61 -24.08 22.19
CA TYR A 759 68.54 -24.53 21.30
C TYR A 759 69.03 -24.77 19.87
N LYS A 760 69.93 -23.92 19.35
CA LYS A 760 70.58 -24.13 18.05
C LYS A 760 71.35 -25.44 18.00
N ASP A 761 72.11 -25.76 19.04
CA ASP A 761 72.86 -27.01 19.12
C ASP A 761 71.93 -28.20 19.22
N LEU A 762 70.89 -28.10 20.05
CA LEU A 762 69.94 -29.18 20.22
C LEU A 762 69.18 -29.46 18.92
N ALA A 763 68.84 -28.43 18.14
CA ALA A 763 68.13 -28.55 16.86
C ALA A 763 68.90 -29.36 15.81
N TRP A 764 70.23 -29.41 15.87
CA TRP A 764 71.06 -30.24 15.00
C TRP A 764 70.92 -31.75 15.25
N GLY A 765 70.28 -32.16 16.34
CA GLY A 765 69.99 -33.57 16.59
C GLY A 765 69.31 -34.23 15.38
N GLY A 766 69.83 -35.37 14.92
CA GLY A 766 69.32 -36.06 13.73
C GLY A 766 69.78 -35.50 12.37
N LEU A 767 70.50 -34.38 12.33
CA LEU A 767 70.97 -33.73 11.09
C LEU A 767 72.49 -33.84 10.86
N HIS A 768 73.20 -34.62 11.68
CA HIS A 768 74.66 -34.79 11.63
C HIS A 768 75.20 -35.33 10.27
N ASN A 769 74.37 -36.01 9.49
CA ASN A 769 74.77 -36.56 8.20
C ASN A 769 74.60 -35.59 7.02
N THR A 770 74.10 -34.38 7.26
CA THR A 770 73.85 -33.38 6.22
C THR A 770 75.14 -32.68 5.76
N GLU A 771 75.13 -32.10 4.57
CA GLU A 771 76.26 -31.32 4.05
C GLU A 771 76.50 -30.08 4.92
N ALA A 772 75.44 -29.36 5.26
CA ALA A 772 75.50 -28.18 6.13
C ALA A 772 76.12 -28.46 7.51
N TYR A 773 75.93 -29.66 8.07
CA TYR A 773 76.59 -30.05 9.33
C TYR A 773 78.09 -30.30 9.14
N ARG A 774 78.47 -31.00 8.07
CA ARG A 774 79.89 -31.33 7.78
C ARG A 774 80.74 -30.13 7.40
N GLU A 775 80.11 -29.03 7.02
CA GLU A 775 80.77 -27.76 6.74
C GLU A 775 81.02 -26.93 8.01
N LEU A 776 80.51 -27.37 9.17
CA LEU A 776 80.77 -26.70 10.44
C LEU A 776 82.23 -26.88 10.85
N PRO A 777 82.83 -25.88 11.55
CA PRO A 777 84.15 -26.07 12.14
C PRO A 777 84.15 -27.20 13.18
N ASP A 778 85.24 -27.97 13.29
CA ASP A 778 85.41 -29.05 14.28
C ASP A 778 85.13 -28.63 15.74
N SER A 779 85.31 -27.33 16.06
CA SER A 779 84.99 -26.78 17.37
C SER A 779 83.49 -26.66 17.62
N GLU A 780 82.71 -26.40 16.57
CA GLU A 780 81.25 -26.32 16.63
C GLU A 780 80.63 -27.71 16.64
N GLU A 781 81.10 -28.64 15.80
CA GLU A 781 80.64 -30.04 15.79
C GLU A 781 80.79 -30.66 17.18
N ARG A 782 81.99 -30.59 17.77
CA ARG A 782 82.25 -31.12 19.13
C ARG A 782 81.38 -30.46 20.19
N ARG A 783 81.08 -29.17 20.05
CA ARG A 783 80.22 -28.43 20.98
C ARG A 783 78.78 -28.90 20.87
N ILE A 784 78.28 -29.09 19.65
CA ILE A 784 76.93 -29.62 19.39
C ILE A 784 76.80 -31.03 19.97
N GLU A 785 77.75 -31.92 19.67
CA GLU A 785 77.80 -33.29 20.19
C GLU A 785 77.77 -33.31 21.72
N GLN A 786 78.65 -32.52 22.36
CA GLN A 786 78.70 -32.41 23.82
C GLN A 786 77.39 -31.90 24.41
N VAL A 787 76.76 -30.89 23.80
CA VAL A 787 75.47 -30.36 24.28
C VAL A 787 74.38 -31.44 24.18
N ILE A 788 74.29 -32.14 23.04
CA ILE A 788 73.28 -33.18 22.82
C ILE A 788 73.51 -34.36 23.77
N GLU A 789 74.75 -34.85 23.91
CA GLU A 789 75.08 -35.97 24.79
C GLU A 789 74.81 -35.65 26.26
N ASN A 790 75.29 -34.49 26.73
CA ASN A 790 75.06 -34.04 28.10
C ASN A 790 73.57 -33.87 28.38
N PHE A 791 72.83 -33.27 27.44
CA PHE A 791 71.41 -33.05 27.61
C PHE A 791 70.64 -34.38 27.63
N ASN A 792 70.94 -35.31 26.72
CA ASN A 792 70.32 -36.64 26.72
C ASN A 792 70.56 -37.41 28.04
N ALA A 793 71.71 -37.19 28.68
CA ALA A 793 72.03 -37.82 29.96
C ALA A 793 71.35 -37.15 31.18
N THR A 794 71.15 -35.83 31.15
CA THR A 794 70.80 -35.04 32.35
C THR A 794 69.43 -34.36 32.31
N GLY A 795 68.82 -34.20 31.14
CA GLY A 795 67.56 -33.47 30.99
C GLY A 795 66.35 -34.19 31.59
N ASN A 796 65.28 -33.44 31.83
CA ASN A 796 64.04 -33.97 32.39
C ASN A 796 63.41 -35.02 31.45
N LYS A 797 63.13 -36.22 31.96
CA LYS A 797 62.54 -37.34 31.21
C LYS A 797 61.05 -37.53 31.47
N ILE A 798 60.46 -36.75 32.37
CA ILE A 798 59.04 -36.84 32.74
C ILE A 798 58.30 -35.67 32.09
N CYS A 799 57.18 -35.95 31.42
CA CYS A 799 56.29 -34.89 30.96
C CYS A 799 55.20 -34.72 32.00
N GLU A 800 55.28 -33.64 32.79
CA GLU A 800 54.33 -33.29 33.86
C GLU A 800 53.28 -32.26 33.45
#